data_AF-A0A5S5BU54-F1
#
_entry.id   AF-A0A5S5BU54-F1
#
_cell.length_a   1.000
_cell.length_b   1.000
_cell.length_c   1.000
_cell.angle_alpha   90.00
_cell.angle_beta   90.00
_cell.angle_gamma   90.00
#
_symmetry.space_group_name_H-M   'P 1'
#
loop_
_entity.id
_entity.type
_entity.pdbx_description
1 polymer ?
#
loop_
_entity_poly.entity_id
_entity_poly.type
_entity_poly.pdbx_seq_one_letter_code
_entity_poly.pdbx_strand_id
1 'polypeptide(L)'
;MQKTYVIRTGYALGAAMIAAAAIYFFASGWGAFGRATRIALSVLLTAALYGASYALWRRPRTAWLGRIAAVTGCVAFGVSVVLLGRIYNSHADSYGLFLMWSVPTLLFAWFAGYWPFKLLAYALLHLAFYAYVDAAGWRSPDETLDFIVGALVAAANLALFLLLAKYRGEEKLLRTLAFLMTGFQLVYLSNSLSFDSAGLLMNAGFVVWVAAVTRSALRHRRDGKQLLAMAGLHAACFLILKYIELVVHYPNVLFFALGVAFVIGLLAASAVFIRFLNRLDADEPGAYGEEGLQREHELAQPADAPTSAGAGRKRASRRTVAALDIQRVLWAVVSGVGVVIGAACIVGLTVLAAEDATPEALAVISVLLLLAAAFAMKAVPAPIRFTVLMTAVLLGLVTAAWAGKPMYALLYVALSLIAWALTKGIAKPLLFYALANVYAFWLMDAALPDSLRGGWNQLAALFAVNALAWAAGSLVRDADRKRSLRYAAYLALLTLGLLLTWEEAGQMTRFIAASLIYFGALTALLLTQAHGANRFYYRWGAAAWAVFLAVKYYDTAWKLLHKSFSLALAGVLAIALTALYDRRFGSREAAEAPSVTSLGAKAFVSILLLQGLLLGGTITVNETALAGGTTVKLELAPLDPRSLLQGDYVELNYGISTPPDRAASAFEQLEYGAKIKVVLAPDASGVYRFNRLHHSGEKLGAGEVALNGRWEGFRIEYGIEHFFIPEGTGGEVERTAKFAEVVVGLSGNGMIVGLLPR
;
A
#
# COMPACT_ATOMS: atom_id res chain seq x y z
N MET A 1 5.12 -27.26 -20.41
CA MET A 1 4.36 -25.99 -20.23
C MET A 1 3.09 -26.09 -19.35
N GLN A 2 1.98 -26.72 -19.78
CA GLN A 2 0.69 -26.78 -19.02
C GLN A 2 0.67 -27.66 -17.75
N LYS A 3 1.80 -28.10 -17.24
CA LYS A 3 1.88 -28.84 -15.96
C LYS A 3 2.82 -28.12 -15.00
N THR A 4 3.83 -27.47 -15.56
CA THR A 4 4.80 -26.61 -14.90
C THR A 4 4.16 -25.47 -14.12
N TYR A 5 3.11 -24.80 -14.63
CA TYR A 5 2.50 -23.69 -13.88
C TYR A 5 1.68 -24.17 -12.68
N VAL A 6 0.88 -25.22 -12.78
CA VAL A 6 0.18 -25.81 -11.61
C VAL A 6 1.19 -26.28 -10.58
N ILE A 7 2.28 -26.92 -11.00
CA ILE A 7 3.34 -27.35 -10.07
C ILE A 7 3.95 -26.14 -9.36
N ARG A 8 4.29 -25.06 -10.10
CA ARG A 8 4.80 -23.82 -9.50
C ARG A 8 3.79 -23.19 -8.53
N THR A 9 2.53 -23.09 -8.93
CA THR A 9 1.45 -22.54 -8.11
C THR A 9 1.22 -23.37 -6.85
N GLY A 10 1.17 -24.70 -6.95
CA GLY A 10 0.99 -25.59 -5.81
C GLY A 10 2.10 -25.46 -4.77
N TYR A 11 3.36 -25.42 -5.21
CA TYR A 11 4.48 -25.17 -4.31
C TYR A 11 4.44 -23.75 -3.72
N ALA A 12 4.04 -22.73 -4.50
CA ALA A 12 3.90 -21.36 -3.99
C ALA A 12 2.85 -21.28 -2.88
N LEU A 13 1.67 -21.88 -3.10
CA LEU A 13 0.58 -21.90 -2.12
C LEU A 13 1.02 -22.60 -0.84
N GLY A 14 1.61 -23.79 -0.95
CA GLY A 14 2.09 -24.54 0.21
C GLY A 14 3.17 -23.79 0.99
N ALA A 15 4.13 -23.19 0.30
CA ALA A 15 5.17 -22.37 0.93
C ALA A 15 4.59 -21.12 1.63
N ALA A 16 3.62 -20.44 1.00
CA ALA A 16 2.97 -19.27 1.59
C ALA A 16 2.15 -19.62 2.83
N MET A 17 1.47 -20.78 2.84
CA MET A 17 0.75 -21.25 4.03
C MET A 17 1.69 -21.62 5.18
N ILE A 18 2.83 -22.27 4.91
CA ILE A 18 3.85 -22.56 5.93
C ILE A 18 4.44 -21.26 6.49
N ALA A 19 4.72 -20.28 5.64
CA ALA A 19 5.22 -18.98 6.07
C ALA A 19 4.19 -18.26 6.96
N ALA A 20 2.91 -18.22 6.55
CA ALA A 20 1.83 -17.66 7.36
C ALA A 20 1.66 -18.41 8.68
N ALA A 21 1.74 -19.74 8.67
CA ALA A 21 1.68 -20.56 9.88
C ALA A 21 2.79 -20.22 10.87
N ALA A 22 4.04 -20.07 10.41
CA ALA A 22 5.16 -19.67 11.25
C ALA A 22 4.91 -18.30 11.90
N ILE A 23 4.47 -17.31 11.12
CA ILE A 23 4.14 -15.96 11.62
C ILE A 23 3.05 -16.04 12.70
N TYR A 24 1.97 -16.79 12.45
CA TYR A 24 0.85 -16.92 13.37
C TYR A 24 1.25 -17.64 14.67
N PHE A 25 2.11 -18.67 14.58
CA PHE A 25 2.63 -19.38 15.74
C PHE A 25 3.37 -18.42 16.67
N PHE A 26 4.30 -17.65 16.11
CA PHE A 26 5.11 -16.70 16.89
C PHE A 26 4.26 -15.60 17.51
N ALA A 27 3.30 -15.07 16.78
CA ALA A 27 2.38 -14.06 17.30
C ALA A 27 1.53 -14.60 18.47
N SER A 28 1.02 -15.84 18.38
CA SER A 28 0.16 -16.41 19.42
C SER A 28 0.84 -16.64 20.77
N GLY A 29 2.14 -16.94 20.78
CA GLY A 29 2.90 -17.24 22.00
C GLY A 29 3.75 -16.08 22.51
N TRP A 30 3.75 -14.94 21.81
CA TRP A 30 4.72 -13.87 22.01
C TRP A 30 4.80 -13.40 23.48
N GLY A 31 3.65 -13.11 24.10
CA GLY A 31 3.57 -12.66 25.49
C GLY A 31 4.09 -13.67 26.52
N ALA A 32 3.93 -14.97 26.29
CA ALA A 32 4.32 -16.01 27.22
C ALA A 32 5.82 -16.37 27.17
N PHE A 33 6.50 -16.04 26.07
CA PHE A 33 7.92 -16.36 25.92
C PHE A 33 8.80 -15.38 26.70
N GLY A 34 9.81 -15.91 27.40
CA GLY A 34 10.89 -15.12 27.95
C GLY A 34 11.70 -14.41 26.86
N ARG A 35 12.45 -13.36 27.25
CA ARG A 35 13.25 -12.53 26.33
C ARG A 35 14.17 -13.35 25.43
N ALA A 36 14.99 -14.24 26.00
CA ALA A 36 15.93 -15.07 25.25
C ALA A 36 15.23 -15.94 24.19
N THR A 37 14.06 -16.49 24.52
CA THR A 37 13.25 -17.28 23.59
C THR A 37 12.74 -16.41 22.45
N ARG A 38 12.19 -15.21 22.71
CA ARG A 38 11.72 -14.29 21.65
C ARG A 38 12.84 -13.88 20.68
N ILE A 39 14.04 -13.66 21.22
CA ILE A 39 15.25 -13.37 20.43
C ILE A 39 15.62 -14.57 19.57
N ALA A 40 15.75 -15.75 20.19
CA ALA A 40 16.13 -16.98 19.51
C ALA A 40 15.15 -17.32 18.37
N LEU A 41 13.84 -17.17 18.60
CA LEU A 41 12.81 -17.45 17.61
C LEU A 41 12.90 -16.49 16.41
N SER A 42 13.13 -15.19 16.64
CA SER A 42 13.31 -14.20 15.57
C SER A 42 14.53 -14.52 14.69
N VAL A 43 15.66 -14.81 15.32
CA VAL A 43 16.90 -15.19 14.62
C VAL A 43 16.74 -16.51 13.87
N LEU A 44 16.11 -17.52 14.50
CA LEU A 44 15.91 -18.84 13.92
C LEU A 44 14.97 -18.80 12.71
N LEU A 45 13.91 -17.98 12.73
CA LEU A 45 13.02 -17.80 11.58
C LEU A 45 13.79 -17.24 10.37
N THR A 46 14.60 -16.20 10.60
CA THR A 46 15.45 -15.60 9.56
C THR A 46 16.44 -16.61 8.99
N ALA A 47 17.14 -17.34 9.87
CA ALA A 47 18.09 -18.38 9.48
C ALA A 47 17.41 -19.53 8.73
N ALA A 48 16.22 -19.97 9.15
CA ALA A 48 15.46 -21.04 8.51
C ALA A 48 15.03 -20.65 7.09
N LEU A 49 14.60 -19.40 6.86
CA LEU A 49 14.24 -18.92 5.53
C LEU A 49 15.44 -18.84 4.59
N TYR A 50 16.59 -18.38 5.07
CA TYR A 50 17.81 -18.40 4.27
C TYR A 50 18.36 -19.82 4.06
N GLY A 51 18.25 -20.70 5.04
CA GLY A 51 18.58 -22.12 4.91
C GLY A 51 17.70 -22.80 3.85
N ALA A 52 16.40 -22.54 3.88
CA ALA A 52 15.46 -22.99 2.85
C ALA A 52 15.82 -22.41 1.47
N SER A 53 16.17 -21.12 1.40
CA SER A 53 16.65 -20.49 0.17
C SER A 53 17.87 -21.22 -0.42
N TYR A 54 18.88 -21.47 0.42
CA TYR A 54 20.11 -22.16 0.04
C TYR A 54 19.85 -23.60 -0.42
N ALA A 55 19.02 -24.35 0.31
CA ALA A 55 18.66 -25.72 -0.03
C ALA A 55 17.86 -25.82 -1.34
N LEU A 56 16.89 -24.92 -1.53
CA LEU A 56 16.03 -24.89 -2.71
C LEU A 56 16.75 -24.38 -3.96
N TRP A 57 17.77 -23.53 -3.79
CA TRP A 57 18.57 -23.01 -4.89
C TRP A 57 19.44 -24.09 -5.54
N ARG A 58 19.98 -25.06 -4.79
CA ARG A 58 20.76 -26.18 -5.38
C ARG A 58 19.98 -27.05 -6.37
N ARG A 59 18.65 -26.92 -6.40
CA ARG A 59 17.74 -27.67 -7.28
C ARG A 59 17.17 -26.74 -8.36
N PRO A 60 17.51 -26.94 -9.65
CA PRO A 60 17.10 -26.02 -10.72
C PRO A 60 15.58 -25.83 -10.84
N ARG A 61 14.78 -26.87 -10.53
CA ARG A 61 13.30 -26.81 -10.56
C ARG A 61 12.68 -25.95 -9.45
N THR A 62 13.32 -25.85 -8.29
CA THR A 62 12.84 -25.08 -7.13
C THR A 62 13.65 -23.80 -6.90
N ALA A 63 14.61 -23.50 -7.76
CA ALA A 63 15.48 -22.33 -7.60
C ALA A 63 14.70 -21.01 -7.53
N TRP A 64 13.54 -20.90 -8.19
CA TRP A 64 12.67 -19.73 -8.09
C TRP A 64 12.04 -19.56 -6.70
N LEU A 65 11.65 -20.67 -6.03
CA LEU A 65 11.22 -20.66 -4.62
C LEU A 65 12.37 -20.24 -3.71
N GLY A 66 13.59 -20.67 -4.03
CA GLY A 66 14.78 -20.22 -3.32
C GLY A 66 14.97 -18.70 -3.37
N ARG A 67 14.67 -18.04 -4.50
CA ARG A 67 14.71 -16.57 -4.62
C ARG A 67 13.66 -15.89 -3.76
N ILE A 68 12.44 -16.43 -3.77
CA ILE A 68 11.36 -15.91 -2.92
C ILE A 68 11.75 -16.07 -1.45
N ALA A 69 12.24 -17.25 -1.04
CA ALA A 69 12.71 -17.50 0.31
C ALA A 69 13.88 -16.58 0.71
N ALA A 70 14.77 -16.20 -0.21
CA ALA A 70 15.84 -15.22 0.08
C ALA A 70 15.27 -13.82 0.39
N VAL A 71 14.30 -13.37 -0.42
CA VAL A 71 13.61 -12.09 -0.20
C VAL A 71 12.81 -12.14 1.10
N THR A 72 12.07 -13.23 1.34
CA THR A 72 11.31 -13.44 2.58
C THR A 72 12.23 -13.52 3.80
N GLY A 73 13.42 -14.13 3.69
CA GLY A 73 14.44 -14.13 4.73
C GLY A 73 14.97 -12.72 5.03
N CYS A 74 15.18 -11.91 3.98
CA CYS A 74 15.56 -10.50 4.14
C CYS A 74 14.47 -9.66 4.80
N VAL A 75 13.20 -9.96 4.52
CA VAL A 75 12.07 -9.34 5.20
C VAL A 75 11.98 -9.80 6.66
N ALA A 76 12.16 -11.10 6.92
CA ALA A 76 12.20 -11.65 8.27
C ALA A 76 13.33 -11.08 9.12
N PHE A 77 14.49 -10.79 8.52
CA PHE A 77 15.57 -10.06 9.19
C PHE A 77 15.10 -8.68 9.66
N GLY A 78 14.49 -7.89 8.77
CA GLY A 78 13.92 -6.59 9.11
C GLY A 78 12.88 -6.65 10.22
N VAL A 79 11.98 -7.62 10.14
CA VAL A 79 11.00 -7.88 11.21
C VAL A 79 11.71 -8.25 12.51
N SER A 80 12.76 -9.06 12.48
CA SER A 80 13.56 -9.43 13.66
C SER A 80 14.22 -8.21 14.30
N VAL A 81 14.73 -7.28 13.50
CA VAL A 81 15.28 -5.99 13.96
C VAL A 81 14.21 -5.18 14.71
N VAL A 82 13.02 -5.04 14.13
CA VAL A 82 11.89 -4.33 14.76
C VAL A 82 11.47 -5.03 16.05
N LEU A 83 11.38 -6.36 16.04
CA LEU A 83 11.03 -7.15 17.21
C LEU A 83 12.08 -7.04 18.31
N LEU A 84 13.38 -6.95 18.00
CA LEU A 84 14.42 -6.71 19.00
C LEU A 84 14.22 -5.36 19.70
N GLY A 85 13.93 -4.29 18.94
CA GLY A 85 13.60 -2.99 19.54
C GLY A 85 12.45 -3.10 20.54
N ARG A 86 11.39 -3.84 20.16
CA ARG A 86 10.24 -4.11 21.04
C ARG A 86 10.59 -5.00 22.24
N ILE A 87 11.40 -6.04 22.07
CA ILE A 87 11.80 -6.96 23.14
C ILE A 87 12.59 -6.22 24.23
N TYR A 88 13.43 -5.27 23.82
CA TYR A 88 14.20 -4.45 24.74
C TYR A 88 13.46 -3.18 25.18
N ASN A 89 12.21 -2.97 24.74
CA ASN A 89 11.48 -1.71 24.90
C ASN A 89 12.36 -0.47 24.62
N SER A 90 13.40 -0.66 23.80
CA SER A 90 14.34 0.39 23.45
C SER A 90 13.65 1.11 22.31
N HIS A 91 13.17 2.32 22.55
CA HIS A 91 12.75 3.23 21.49
C HIS A 91 14.01 3.66 20.73
N ALA A 92 14.60 2.72 19.98
CA ALA A 92 15.55 3.03 18.93
C ALA A 92 14.77 3.87 17.92
N ASP A 93 15.26 5.07 17.64
CA ASP A 93 14.64 5.95 16.66
C ASP A 93 14.25 5.13 15.42
N SER A 94 12.99 5.26 14.97
CA SER A 94 12.39 4.37 13.96
C SER A 94 13.21 4.29 12.65
N TYR A 95 14.00 5.33 12.34
CA TYR A 95 14.93 5.34 11.22
C TYR A 95 16.09 4.35 11.33
N GLY A 96 16.64 4.13 12.53
CA GLY A 96 17.78 3.25 12.74
C GLY A 96 17.45 1.81 12.35
N LEU A 97 16.20 1.40 12.59
CA LEU A 97 15.67 0.09 12.22
C LEU A 97 15.65 -0.08 10.69
N PHE A 98 15.09 0.89 9.97
CA PHE A 98 15.03 0.85 8.50
C PHE A 98 16.41 0.96 7.87
N LEU A 99 17.31 1.77 8.46
CA LEU A 99 18.69 1.91 7.99
C LEU A 99 19.46 0.59 8.16
N MET A 100 19.40 -0.03 9.34
CA MET A 100 20.02 -1.32 9.59
C MET A 100 19.48 -2.41 8.66
N TRP A 101 18.19 -2.39 8.36
CA TRP A 101 17.58 -3.29 7.37
C TRP A 101 18.01 -3.00 5.93
N SER A 102 18.21 -1.73 5.58
CA SER A 102 18.63 -1.34 4.22
C SER A 102 20.00 -1.87 3.84
N VAL A 103 20.95 -1.99 4.79
CA VAL A 103 22.34 -2.42 4.54
C VAL A 103 22.41 -3.82 3.88
N PRO A 104 21.93 -4.91 4.49
CA PRO A 104 21.97 -6.23 3.85
C PRO A 104 21.09 -6.28 2.59
N THR A 105 20.00 -5.50 2.55
CA THR A 105 19.12 -5.44 1.39
C THR A 105 19.83 -4.83 0.18
N LEU A 106 20.62 -3.76 0.38
CA LEU A 106 21.45 -3.14 -0.65
C LEU A 106 22.54 -4.08 -1.14
N LEU A 107 23.18 -4.84 -0.25
CA LEU A 107 24.16 -5.85 -0.63
C LEU A 107 23.53 -6.94 -1.49
N PHE A 108 22.34 -7.44 -1.12
CA PHE A 108 21.60 -8.36 -1.98
C PHE A 108 21.19 -7.71 -3.30
N ALA A 109 20.74 -6.46 -3.29
CA ALA A 109 20.35 -5.73 -4.50
C ALA A 109 21.53 -5.58 -5.47
N TRP A 110 22.71 -5.28 -4.94
CA TRP A 110 23.96 -5.09 -5.68
C TRP A 110 24.47 -6.42 -6.25
N PHE A 111 24.68 -7.42 -5.41
CA PHE A 111 25.30 -8.66 -5.85
C PHE A 111 24.34 -9.62 -6.55
N ALA A 112 23.06 -9.66 -6.16
CA ALA A 112 22.09 -10.65 -6.70
C ALA A 112 21.44 -10.16 -8.00
N GLY A 113 21.48 -8.85 -8.25
CA GLY A 113 20.82 -8.22 -9.39
C GLY A 113 19.30 -8.38 -9.42
N TYR A 114 18.69 -8.98 -8.39
CA TYR A 114 17.29 -9.36 -8.37
C TYR A 114 16.41 -8.16 -8.00
N TRP A 115 15.46 -7.81 -8.88
CA TRP A 115 14.67 -6.58 -8.77
C TRP A 115 13.90 -6.40 -7.44
N PRO A 116 13.39 -7.44 -6.75
CA PRO A 116 12.71 -7.26 -5.48
C PRO A 116 13.64 -6.72 -4.38
N PHE A 117 14.92 -7.09 -4.36
CA PHE A 117 15.86 -6.52 -3.40
C PHE A 117 16.12 -5.04 -3.69
N LYS A 118 16.22 -4.65 -4.96
CA LYS A 118 16.36 -3.25 -5.37
C LYS A 118 15.14 -2.43 -4.96
N LEU A 119 13.94 -2.97 -5.18
CA LEU A 119 12.69 -2.35 -4.76
C LEU A 119 12.60 -2.22 -3.24
N LEU A 120 12.93 -3.29 -2.50
CA LEU A 120 12.92 -3.29 -1.05
C LEU A 120 13.93 -2.29 -0.49
N ALA A 121 15.16 -2.25 -1.02
CA ALA A 121 16.18 -1.29 -0.61
C ALA A 121 15.72 0.17 -0.85
N TYR A 122 15.13 0.44 -2.02
CA TYR A 122 14.59 1.76 -2.34
C TYR A 122 13.50 2.18 -1.35
N ALA A 123 12.55 1.28 -1.04
CA ALA A 123 11.50 1.55 -0.05
C ALA A 123 12.06 1.77 1.35
N LEU A 124 13.02 0.93 1.79
CA LEU A 124 13.64 1.03 3.12
C LEU A 124 14.42 2.33 3.30
N LEU A 125 15.13 2.81 2.27
CA LEU A 125 15.83 4.08 2.33
C LEU A 125 14.88 5.27 2.46
N HIS A 126 13.73 5.24 1.77
CA HIS A 126 12.70 6.26 1.93
C HIS A 126 12.09 6.23 3.33
N LEU A 127 11.73 5.04 3.82
CA LEU A 127 11.20 4.87 5.18
C LEU A 127 12.20 5.32 6.23
N ALA A 128 13.49 4.97 6.09
CA ALA A 128 14.55 5.43 6.97
C ALA A 128 14.65 6.96 6.98
N PHE A 129 14.60 7.59 5.81
CA PHE A 129 14.65 9.05 5.71
C PHE A 129 13.44 9.71 6.37
N TYR A 130 12.21 9.31 6.04
CA TYR A 130 11.01 9.93 6.63
C TYR A 130 10.94 9.70 8.14
N ALA A 131 11.29 8.50 8.59
CA ALA A 131 11.39 8.19 10.01
C ALA A 131 12.47 9.02 10.72
N TYR A 132 13.55 9.38 10.04
CA TYR A 132 14.62 10.21 10.60
C TYR A 132 14.13 11.64 10.78
N VAL A 133 13.46 12.20 9.78
CA VAL A 133 12.87 13.55 9.84
C VAL A 133 11.87 13.64 11.01
N ASP A 134 11.00 12.65 11.15
CA ASP A 134 10.01 12.59 12.24
C ASP A 134 10.70 12.46 13.62
N ALA A 135 11.63 11.52 13.77
CA ALA A 135 12.33 11.25 15.03
C ALA A 135 13.31 12.36 15.46
N ALA A 136 13.91 13.08 14.50
CA ALA A 136 14.81 14.19 14.78
C ALA A 136 14.08 15.44 15.29
N GLY A 137 12.74 15.42 15.34
CA GLY A 137 11.94 16.60 15.68
C GLY A 137 11.89 17.63 14.56
N TRP A 138 12.15 17.22 13.31
CA TRP A 138 12.20 18.14 12.17
C TRP A 138 10.83 18.45 11.59
N ARG A 139 9.76 17.76 12.03
CA ARG A 139 8.42 18.37 12.16
C ARG A 139 8.49 19.47 13.24
N SER A 140 9.34 20.44 12.95
CA SER A 140 9.52 21.64 13.72
C SER A 140 8.28 22.50 13.49
N PRO A 141 7.93 23.40 14.42
CA PRO A 141 7.10 24.55 14.08
C PRO A 141 7.67 25.35 12.87
N ASP A 142 8.96 25.17 12.54
CA ASP A 142 9.61 25.75 11.37
C ASP A 142 9.29 25.00 10.07
N GLU A 143 8.22 25.48 9.45
CA GLU A 143 7.75 25.13 8.10
C GLU A 143 8.87 25.14 7.03
N THR A 144 9.87 26.03 7.17
CA THR A 144 10.96 26.21 6.21
C THR A 144 11.85 24.97 6.15
N LEU A 145 12.15 24.38 7.30
CA LEU A 145 13.01 23.22 7.39
C LEU A 145 12.36 21.99 6.74
N ASP A 146 11.07 21.77 7.02
CA ASP A 146 10.28 20.69 6.39
C ASP A 146 10.22 20.83 4.87
N PHE A 147 10.07 22.07 4.38
CA PHE A 147 10.12 22.36 2.95
C PHE A 147 11.49 22.01 2.34
N ILE A 148 12.61 22.40 2.98
CA ILE A 148 13.97 22.09 2.53
C ILE A 148 14.21 20.58 2.50
N VAL A 149 13.84 19.87 3.55
CA VAL A 149 13.94 18.40 3.66
C VAL A 149 13.19 17.74 2.51
N GLY A 150 11.93 18.13 2.30
CA GLY A 150 11.14 17.57 1.21
C GLY A 150 11.73 17.88 -0.16
N ALA A 151 12.32 19.07 -0.35
CA ALA A 151 13.01 19.44 -1.59
C ALA A 151 14.26 18.58 -1.83
N LEU A 152 15.03 18.27 -0.78
CA LEU A 152 16.16 17.35 -0.86
C LEU A 152 15.73 15.93 -1.25
N VAL A 153 14.60 15.43 -0.75
CA VAL A 153 14.04 14.12 -1.17
C VAL A 153 13.65 14.13 -2.65
N ALA A 154 13.00 15.21 -3.11
CA ALA A 154 12.65 15.36 -4.51
C ALA A 154 13.91 15.38 -5.40
N ALA A 155 14.95 16.10 -4.97
CA ALA A 155 16.25 16.19 -5.66
C ALA A 155 16.99 14.84 -5.68
N ALA A 156 17.00 14.10 -4.58
CA ALA A 156 17.62 12.77 -4.51
C ALA A 156 16.93 11.77 -5.46
N ASN A 157 15.60 11.76 -5.50
CA ASN A 157 14.85 10.95 -6.44
C ASN A 157 15.08 11.39 -7.90
N LEU A 158 15.20 12.69 -8.14
CA LEU A 158 15.50 13.22 -9.46
C LEU A 158 16.89 12.78 -9.91
N ALA A 159 17.90 12.89 -9.04
CA ALA A 159 19.26 12.43 -9.30
C ALA A 159 19.28 10.92 -9.62
N LEU A 160 18.58 10.11 -8.82
CA LEU A 160 18.45 8.67 -9.08
C LEU A 160 17.78 8.38 -10.43
N PHE A 161 16.70 9.09 -10.76
CA PHE A 161 16.04 8.97 -12.06
C PHE A 161 16.99 9.29 -13.21
N LEU A 162 17.74 10.40 -13.12
CA LEU A 162 18.70 10.83 -14.13
C LEU A 162 19.89 9.86 -14.28
N LEU A 163 20.38 9.30 -13.16
CA LEU A 163 21.43 8.28 -13.15
C LEU A 163 20.95 7.00 -13.85
N LEU A 164 19.75 6.51 -13.47
CA LEU A 164 19.14 5.33 -14.09
C LEU A 164 18.73 5.56 -15.54
N ALA A 165 18.51 6.81 -15.96
CA ALA A 165 18.27 7.15 -17.37
C ALA A 165 19.54 7.04 -18.23
N LYS A 166 20.73 7.27 -17.66
CA LYS A 166 22.02 7.12 -18.37
C LYS A 166 22.43 5.66 -18.55
N TYR A 167 22.12 4.80 -17.58
CA TYR A 167 22.40 3.37 -17.68
C TYR A 167 21.39 2.66 -18.59
N ARG A 168 21.86 1.98 -19.65
CA ARG A 168 21.04 1.14 -20.54
C ARG A 168 20.52 -0.17 -19.89
N GLY A 169 20.60 -0.29 -18.57
CA GLY A 169 20.18 -1.48 -17.82
C GLY A 169 18.66 -1.70 -17.83
N GLU A 170 18.23 -2.93 -17.58
CA GLU A 170 16.81 -3.36 -17.57
C GLU A 170 15.97 -2.79 -16.39
N GLU A 171 16.47 -1.83 -15.63
CA GLU A 171 15.84 -1.35 -14.38
C GLU A 171 14.71 -0.34 -14.61
N LYS A 172 13.78 -0.69 -15.52
CA LYS A 172 12.64 0.15 -15.88
C LYS A 172 11.77 0.50 -14.66
N LEU A 173 11.58 -0.44 -13.73
CA LEU A 173 10.73 -0.25 -12.55
C LEU A 173 11.29 0.82 -11.61
N LEU A 174 12.56 0.71 -11.21
CA LEU A 174 13.18 1.64 -10.27
C LEU A 174 13.27 3.05 -10.86
N ARG A 175 13.62 3.15 -12.15
CA ARG A 175 13.60 4.42 -12.89
C ARG A 175 12.21 5.06 -12.89
N THR A 176 11.16 4.27 -13.11
CA THR A 176 9.77 4.74 -13.06
C THR A 176 9.36 5.18 -11.65
N LEU A 177 9.76 4.45 -10.61
CA LEU A 177 9.45 4.82 -9.23
C LEU A 177 10.14 6.11 -8.82
N ALA A 178 11.44 6.26 -9.10
CA ALA A 178 12.17 7.50 -8.83
C ALA A 178 11.51 8.70 -9.51
N PHE A 179 11.11 8.56 -10.79
CA PHE A 179 10.36 9.59 -11.51
C PHE A 179 9.02 9.93 -10.84
N LEU A 180 8.24 8.91 -10.46
CA LEU A 180 6.95 9.11 -9.80
C LEU A 180 7.12 9.81 -8.45
N MET A 181 8.09 9.38 -7.65
CA MET A 181 8.37 9.95 -6.34
C MET A 181 8.87 11.40 -6.42
N THR A 182 9.72 11.75 -7.40
CA THR A 182 10.09 13.16 -7.63
C THR A 182 8.84 14.02 -7.84
N GLY A 183 7.96 13.64 -8.77
CA GLY A 183 6.78 14.44 -9.05
C GLY A 183 5.77 14.49 -7.90
N PHE A 184 5.52 13.36 -7.21
CA PHE A 184 4.62 13.37 -6.04
C PHE A 184 5.18 14.18 -4.87
N GLN A 185 6.49 14.13 -4.63
CA GLN A 185 7.13 14.95 -3.61
C GLN A 185 7.02 16.44 -3.95
N LEU A 186 7.14 16.83 -5.22
CA LEU A 186 6.92 18.21 -5.66
C LEU A 186 5.45 18.64 -5.56
N VAL A 187 4.50 17.72 -5.76
CA VAL A 187 3.07 18.00 -5.48
C VAL A 187 2.85 18.21 -3.97
N TYR A 188 3.44 17.38 -3.12
CA TYR A 188 3.36 17.54 -1.67
C TYR A 188 3.95 18.87 -1.20
N LEU A 189 5.16 19.21 -1.68
CA LEU A 189 5.79 20.50 -1.41
C LEU A 189 5.00 21.68 -1.96
N SER A 190 4.05 21.46 -2.87
CA SER A 190 3.17 22.50 -3.36
C SER A 190 2.00 22.81 -2.41
N ASN A 191 1.81 22.08 -1.31
CA ASN A 191 0.63 22.18 -0.45
C ASN A 191 0.62 23.45 0.42
N SER A 192 -0.27 24.41 0.15
CA SER A 192 -0.35 25.66 0.93
C SER A 192 -0.84 25.45 2.36
N LEU A 193 -1.57 24.36 2.63
CA LEU A 193 -2.02 24.02 3.98
C LEU A 193 -0.86 23.53 4.87
N SER A 194 0.29 23.25 4.28
CA SER A 194 1.49 22.79 4.99
C SER A 194 2.69 23.71 4.82
N PHE A 195 2.76 24.48 3.73
CA PHE A 195 3.95 25.25 3.33
C PHE A 195 3.61 26.70 2.93
N ASP A 196 2.77 27.40 3.71
CA ASP A 196 2.33 28.76 3.39
C ASP A 196 3.47 29.79 3.39
N SER A 197 4.44 29.67 4.31
CA SER A 197 5.62 30.54 4.39
C SER A 197 6.50 30.50 3.13
N ALA A 198 6.51 29.38 2.39
CA ALA A 198 7.26 29.24 1.14
C ALA A 198 6.64 30.05 -0.02
N GLY A 199 5.40 30.56 0.13
CA GLY A 199 4.72 31.44 -0.81
C GLY A 199 4.72 30.91 -2.24
N LEU A 200 5.22 31.71 -3.19
CA LEU A 200 5.25 31.33 -4.61
C LEU A 200 6.27 30.24 -4.94
N LEU A 201 7.36 30.12 -4.15
CA LEU A 201 8.41 29.11 -4.38
C LEU A 201 7.87 27.69 -4.22
N MET A 202 6.87 27.54 -3.37
CA MET A 202 6.12 26.31 -3.13
C MET A 202 5.62 25.65 -4.42
N ASN A 203 5.15 26.45 -5.38
CA ASN A 203 4.65 25.96 -6.67
C ASN A 203 5.73 25.91 -7.77
N ALA A 204 6.80 26.70 -7.63
CA ALA A 204 7.81 26.88 -8.67
C ALA A 204 8.51 25.55 -9.04
N GLY A 205 8.86 24.74 -8.03
CA GLY A 205 9.48 23.43 -8.25
C GLY A 205 8.62 22.50 -9.11
N PHE A 206 7.31 22.47 -8.85
CA PHE A 206 6.37 21.66 -9.62
C PHE A 206 6.20 22.17 -11.06
N VAL A 207 6.09 23.48 -11.26
CA VAL A 207 5.99 24.09 -12.60
C VAL A 207 7.23 23.80 -13.43
N VAL A 208 8.43 23.97 -12.84
CA VAL A 208 9.70 23.64 -13.50
C VAL A 208 9.76 22.16 -13.86
N TRP A 209 9.31 21.27 -12.98
CA TRP A 209 9.24 19.84 -13.25
C TRP A 209 8.38 19.50 -14.46
N VAL A 210 7.13 20.00 -14.51
CA VAL A 210 6.23 19.75 -15.64
C VAL A 210 6.82 20.32 -16.94
N ALA A 211 7.40 21.52 -16.91
CA ALA A 211 8.04 22.14 -18.07
C ALA A 211 9.27 21.32 -18.55
N ALA A 212 10.12 20.87 -17.62
CA ALA A 212 11.31 20.08 -17.92
C ALA A 212 10.94 18.72 -18.51
N VAL A 213 9.95 18.02 -17.94
CA VAL A 213 9.47 16.74 -18.46
C VAL A 213 8.86 16.91 -19.84
N THR A 214 8.02 17.94 -20.03
CA THR A 214 7.40 18.22 -21.34
C THR A 214 8.47 18.50 -22.39
N ARG A 215 9.44 19.35 -22.09
CA ARG A 215 10.58 19.63 -22.98
C ARG A 215 11.41 18.38 -23.29
N SER A 216 11.68 17.55 -22.28
CA SER A 216 12.43 16.31 -22.44
C SER A 216 11.67 15.31 -23.33
N ALA A 217 10.35 15.19 -23.12
CA ALA A 217 9.48 14.31 -23.88
C ALA A 217 9.38 14.72 -25.36
N LEU A 218 9.35 16.02 -25.66
CA LEU A 218 9.39 16.55 -27.03
C LEU A 218 10.71 16.24 -27.75
N ARG A 219 11.84 16.19 -27.01
CA ARG A 219 13.17 15.88 -27.56
C ARG A 219 13.43 14.38 -27.74
N HIS A 220 12.93 13.54 -26.84
CA HIS A 220 13.20 12.09 -26.83
C HIS A 220 11.95 11.27 -27.16
N ARG A 221 11.65 11.09 -28.45
CA ARG A 221 10.38 10.49 -28.92
C ARG A 221 10.10 9.06 -28.47
N ARG A 222 11.12 8.26 -28.11
CA ARG A 222 10.97 6.85 -27.74
C ARG A 222 10.48 6.63 -26.30
N ASP A 223 11.02 7.37 -25.33
CA ASP A 223 10.67 7.26 -23.90
C ASP A 223 9.76 8.42 -23.43
N GLY A 224 9.68 9.53 -24.19
CA GLY A 224 8.92 10.73 -23.84
C GLY A 224 7.42 10.49 -23.65
N LYS A 225 6.82 9.55 -24.39
CA LYS A 225 5.39 9.22 -24.27
C LYS A 225 5.01 8.69 -22.88
N GLN A 226 5.87 7.85 -22.30
CA GLN A 226 5.64 7.28 -20.97
C GLN A 226 5.87 8.30 -19.85
N LEU A 227 6.90 9.14 -19.99
CA LEU A 227 7.19 10.20 -19.02
C LEU A 227 6.11 11.28 -19.01
N LEU A 228 5.61 11.68 -20.18
CA LEU A 228 4.51 12.65 -20.29
C LEU A 228 3.21 12.12 -19.68
N ALA A 229 2.90 10.84 -19.91
CA ALA A 229 1.78 10.15 -19.28
C ALA A 229 1.87 10.19 -17.74
N MET A 230 3.05 9.93 -17.18
CA MET A 230 3.28 9.96 -15.72
C MET A 230 3.27 11.39 -15.16
N ALA A 231 3.85 12.38 -15.87
CA ALA A 231 3.76 13.79 -15.47
C ALA A 231 2.33 14.32 -15.52
N GLY A 232 1.50 13.82 -16.43
CA GLY A 232 0.06 14.09 -16.43
C GLY A 232 -0.61 13.68 -15.11
N LEU A 233 -0.25 12.51 -14.56
CA LEU A 233 -0.75 12.08 -13.25
C LEU A 233 -0.33 13.04 -12.14
N HIS A 234 0.92 13.50 -12.14
CA HIS A 234 1.37 14.52 -11.19
C HIS A 234 0.58 15.82 -11.32
N ALA A 235 0.36 16.29 -12.55
CA ALA A 235 -0.43 17.50 -12.83
C ALA A 235 -1.89 17.35 -12.38
N ALA A 236 -2.48 16.16 -12.51
CA ALA A 236 -3.80 15.88 -11.97
C ALA A 236 -3.84 15.96 -10.44
N CYS A 237 -2.89 15.33 -9.75
CA CYS A 237 -2.81 15.41 -8.30
C CYS A 237 -2.58 16.84 -7.82
N PHE A 238 -1.69 17.60 -8.47
CA PHE A 238 -1.48 19.02 -8.22
C PHE A 238 -2.78 19.81 -8.35
N LEU A 239 -3.51 19.62 -9.46
CA LEU A 239 -4.73 20.39 -9.71
C LEU A 239 -5.86 20.06 -8.73
N ILE A 240 -5.99 18.79 -8.34
CA ILE A 240 -6.94 18.37 -7.30
C ILE A 240 -6.55 18.98 -5.94
N LEU A 241 -5.27 18.93 -5.58
CA LEU A 241 -4.77 19.54 -4.33
C LEU A 241 -5.05 21.05 -4.30
N LYS A 242 -4.74 21.77 -5.39
CA LYS A 242 -5.05 23.20 -5.50
C LYS A 242 -6.54 23.51 -5.43
N TYR A 243 -7.36 22.65 -6.02
CA TYR A 243 -8.81 22.80 -5.87
C TYR A 243 -9.24 22.64 -4.41
N ILE A 244 -8.71 21.65 -3.68
CA ILE A 244 -9.01 21.45 -2.26
C ILE A 244 -8.57 22.66 -1.42
N GLU A 245 -7.33 23.14 -1.61
CA GLU A 245 -6.83 24.35 -0.93
C GLU A 245 -7.78 25.54 -1.15
N LEU A 246 -8.19 25.77 -2.39
CA LEU A 246 -9.09 26.87 -2.74
C LEU A 246 -10.51 26.69 -2.18
N VAL A 247 -11.04 25.46 -2.16
CA VAL A 247 -12.34 25.16 -1.52
C VAL A 247 -12.30 25.52 -0.04
N VAL A 248 -11.21 25.17 0.66
CA VAL A 248 -11.05 25.44 2.09
C VAL A 248 -11.09 26.95 2.38
N HIS A 249 -10.45 27.76 1.53
CA HIS A 249 -10.38 29.22 1.72
C HIS A 249 -11.58 29.99 1.16
N TYR A 250 -12.23 29.47 0.11
CA TYR A 250 -13.29 30.15 -0.63
C TYR A 250 -14.53 29.27 -0.86
N PRO A 251 -15.18 28.68 0.17
CA PRO A 251 -16.33 27.81 0.01
C PRO A 251 -17.62 28.59 -0.25
N ASN A 252 -17.73 29.25 -1.41
CA ASN A 252 -18.92 30.03 -1.79
C ASN A 252 -19.49 29.61 -3.15
N VAL A 253 -20.75 30.00 -3.40
CA VAL A 253 -21.49 29.63 -4.62
C VAL A 253 -20.73 30.06 -5.89
N LEU A 254 -20.15 31.27 -5.91
CA LEU A 254 -19.39 31.77 -7.04
C LEU A 254 -18.16 30.90 -7.32
N PHE A 255 -17.42 30.50 -6.29
CA PHE A 255 -16.24 29.65 -6.41
C PHE A 255 -16.61 28.29 -7.03
N PHE A 256 -17.66 27.63 -6.53
CA PHE A 256 -18.07 26.34 -7.10
C PHE A 256 -18.62 26.48 -8.53
N ALA A 257 -19.32 27.58 -8.85
CA ALA A 257 -19.76 27.87 -10.22
C ALA A 257 -18.56 28.07 -11.18
N LEU A 258 -17.55 28.83 -10.75
CA LEU A 258 -16.29 28.99 -11.48
C LEU A 258 -15.55 27.65 -11.61
N GLY A 259 -15.63 26.78 -10.60
CA GLY A 259 -15.08 25.43 -10.65
C GLY A 259 -15.74 24.55 -11.73
N VAL A 260 -17.07 24.64 -11.92
CA VAL A 260 -17.75 23.98 -13.05
C VAL A 260 -17.25 24.53 -14.39
N ALA A 261 -17.17 25.87 -14.51
CA ALA A 261 -16.66 26.52 -15.72
C ALA A 261 -15.20 26.10 -16.01
N PHE A 262 -14.38 25.98 -14.97
CA PHE A 262 -13.01 25.49 -15.06
C PHE A 262 -12.95 24.06 -15.60
N VAL A 263 -13.79 23.14 -15.10
CA VAL A 263 -13.83 21.76 -15.62
C VAL A 263 -14.24 21.73 -17.10
N ILE A 264 -15.22 22.53 -17.51
CA ILE A 264 -15.63 22.66 -18.91
C ILE A 264 -14.46 23.18 -19.76
N GLY A 265 -13.80 24.24 -19.31
CA GLY A 265 -12.64 24.83 -19.97
C GLY A 265 -11.47 23.85 -20.10
N LEU A 266 -11.17 23.11 -19.03
CA LEU A 266 -10.11 22.09 -19.00
C LEU A 266 -10.39 20.97 -20.02
N LEU A 267 -11.63 20.49 -20.07
CA LEU A 267 -12.05 19.47 -21.04
C LEU A 267 -11.98 20.00 -22.48
N ALA A 268 -12.42 21.23 -22.73
CA ALA A 268 -12.34 21.87 -24.04
C ALA A 268 -10.89 22.11 -24.49
N ALA A 269 -10.05 22.66 -23.61
CA ALA A 269 -8.63 22.91 -23.86
C ALA A 269 -7.88 21.61 -24.16
N SER A 270 -8.17 20.53 -23.43
CA SER A 270 -7.58 19.21 -23.72
C SER A 270 -7.95 18.69 -25.11
N ALA A 271 -9.18 18.91 -25.56
CA ALA A 271 -9.63 18.54 -26.90
C ALA A 271 -8.88 19.33 -28.00
N VAL A 272 -8.69 20.63 -27.78
CA VAL A 272 -7.96 21.52 -28.69
C VAL A 272 -6.47 21.15 -28.74
N PHE A 273 -5.84 20.95 -27.58
CA PHE A 273 -4.44 20.58 -27.47
C PHE A 273 -4.13 19.26 -28.21
N ILE A 274 -5.06 18.30 -28.20
CA ILE A 274 -4.88 17.04 -28.91
C ILE A 274 -5.00 17.22 -30.42
N ARG A 275 -5.89 18.11 -30.91
CA ARG A 275 -5.91 18.47 -32.33
C ARG A 275 -4.58 19.10 -32.77
N PHE A 276 -3.99 19.91 -31.90
CA PHE A 276 -2.64 20.46 -32.12
C PHE A 276 -1.56 19.36 -32.16
N LEU A 277 -1.54 18.43 -31.21
CA LEU A 277 -0.60 17.31 -31.22
C LEU A 277 -0.74 16.43 -32.48
N ASN A 278 -1.97 16.18 -32.93
CA ASN A 278 -2.22 15.42 -34.15
C ASN A 278 -1.72 16.14 -35.41
N ARG A 279 -1.74 17.48 -35.43
CA ARG A 279 -1.18 18.26 -36.55
C ARG A 279 0.35 18.18 -36.59
N LEU A 280 1.01 18.21 -35.42
CA LEU A 280 2.46 18.03 -35.34
C LEU A 280 2.94 16.64 -35.78
N ASP A 281 2.14 15.59 -35.54
CA ASP A 281 2.42 14.24 -36.07
C ASP A 281 2.11 14.14 -37.58
N ALA A 282 1.28 15.03 -38.14
CA ALA A 282 0.91 15.05 -39.56
C ALA A 282 1.87 15.88 -40.45
N ASP A 283 2.53 16.89 -39.88
CA ASP A 283 3.51 17.75 -40.57
C ASP A 283 4.92 17.12 -40.68
N GLU A 284 5.10 15.82 -40.41
CA GLU A 284 6.33 15.11 -40.78
C GLU A 284 6.30 14.73 -42.28
N PRO A 285 7.15 15.32 -43.13
CA PRO A 285 7.28 14.87 -44.50
C PRO A 285 8.11 13.59 -44.52
N GLY A 286 7.49 12.47 -44.93
CA GLY A 286 8.19 11.34 -45.54
C GLY A 286 9.01 10.42 -44.62
N ALA A 287 8.34 9.45 -44.00
CA ALA A 287 8.81 8.07 -44.05
C ALA A 287 7.59 7.19 -44.35
N TYR A 288 7.58 6.57 -45.53
CA TYR A 288 6.45 5.89 -46.18
C TYR A 288 5.44 6.81 -46.90
N GLY A 289 5.92 7.55 -47.89
CA GLY A 289 5.08 8.00 -49.01
C GLY A 289 4.73 6.82 -49.93
N GLU A 290 3.62 6.97 -50.67
CA GLU A 290 2.94 5.96 -51.51
C GLU A 290 3.83 5.28 -52.58
N GLU A 291 5.02 5.80 -52.86
CA GLU A 291 6.01 5.16 -53.74
C GLU A 291 6.59 3.84 -53.18
N GLY A 292 6.57 3.64 -51.86
CA GLY A 292 7.01 2.39 -51.23
C GLY A 292 6.04 1.22 -51.43
N LEU A 293 4.75 1.52 -51.60
CA LEU A 293 3.67 0.52 -51.80
C LEU A 293 3.57 0.05 -53.26
N GLN A 294 4.00 0.89 -54.22
CA GLN A 294 4.05 0.50 -55.63
C GLN A 294 5.29 -0.36 -55.96
N ARG A 295 6.47 -0.07 -55.38
CA ARG A 295 7.64 -0.95 -55.53
C ARG A 295 7.47 -2.33 -54.89
N GLU A 296 6.73 -2.44 -53.78
CA GLU A 296 6.39 -3.76 -53.20
C GLU A 296 5.39 -4.55 -54.07
N HIS A 297 4.58 -3.87 -54.90
CA HIS A 297 3.66 -4.54 -55.83
C HIS A 297 4.33 -5.00 -57.13
N GLU A 298 5.32 -4.26 -57.64
CA GLU A 298 6.06 -4.66 -58.85
C GLU A 298 7.05 -5.81 -58.61
N LEU A 299 7.56 -5.96 -57.38
CA LEU A 299 8.43 -7.06 -56.96
C LEU A 299 7.68 -8.36 -56.58
N ALA A 300 6.35 -8.39 -56.75
CA ALA A 300 5.47 -9.49 -56.35
C ALA A 300 4.88 -10.27 -57.55
N GLN A 301 5.65 -10.49 -58.61
CA GLN A 301 5.38 -11.56 -59.59
C GLN A 301 6.27 -12.79 -59.31
N PRO A 302 5.77 -14.02 -59.50
CA PRO A 302 6.32 -15.18 -58.82
C PRO A 302 7.47 -15.83 -59.62
N ALA A 303 8.62 -16.00 -58.97
CA ALA A 303 9.60 -17.01 -59.36
C ALA A 303 10.01 -17.81 -58.10
N ASP A 304 9.66 -19.08 -58.14
CA ASP A 304 9.92 -20.20 -57.24
C ASP A 304 11.04 -20.04 -56.18
N ALA A 305 10.67 -20.00 -54.88
CA ALA A 305 11.46 -20.54 -53.75
C ALA A 305 10.68 -20.50 -52.40
N PRO A 306 10.88 -21.46 -51.46
CA PRO A 306 9.95 -21.67 -50.34
C PRO A 306 10.23 -20.84 -49.07
N THR A 307 9.15 -20.23 -48.57
CA THR A 307 8.76 -20.00 -47.15
C THR A 307 9.74 -19.37 -46.14
N SER A 308 9.61 -18.05 -45.92
CA SER A 308 9.97 -17.35 -44.66
C SER A 308 8.95 -16.29 -44.21
N ALA A 309 7.66 -16.48 -44.51
CA ALA A 309 6.58 -15.50 -44.26
C ALA A 309 6.18 -15.28 -42.78
N GLY A 310 6.79 -15.99 -41.82
CA GLY A 310 6.40 -15.94 -40.39
C GLY A 310 7.07 -14.83 -39.56
N ALA A 311 8.20 -14.28 -40.00
CA ALA A 311 9.02 -13.37 -39.20
C ALA A 311 8.67 -11.88 -39.42
N GLY A 312 8.38 -11.47 -40.65
CA GLY A 312 8.03 -10.09 -41.00
C GLY A 312 6.72 -9.62 -40.36
N ARG A 313 5.67 -10.45 -40.44
CA ARG A 313 4.35 -10.17 -39.84
C ARG A 313 4.38 -10.08 -38.31
N LYS A 314 5.20 -10.91 -37.64
CA LYS A 314 5.39 -10.86 -36.18
C LYS A 314 6.21 -9.64 -35.75
N ARG A 315 7.13 -9.14 -36.58
CA ARG A 315 7.94 -7.94 -36.27
C ARG A 315 7.14 -6.65 -36.48
N ALA A 316 6.25 -6.61 -37.48
CA ALA A 316 5.29 -5.52 -37.68
C ALA A 316 4.18 -5.52 -36.60
N SER A 317 3.65 -6.69 -36.23
CA SER A 317 2.68 -6.86 -35.14
C SER A 317 3.24 -6.54 -33.75
N ARG A 318 4.55 -6.74 -33.51
CA ARG A 318 5.21 -6.32 -32.26
C ARG A 318 5.47 -4.81 -32.17
N ARG A 319 5.55 -4.10 -33.30
CA ARG A 319 5.78 -2.64 -33.32
C ARG A 319 4.55 -1.82 -32.93
N THR A 320 3.34 -2.38 -33.04
CA THR A 320 2.07 -1.67 -32.73
C THR A 320 1.60 -1.81 -31.28
N VAL A 321 2.19 -2.69 -30.47
CA VAL A 321 1.68 -3.01 -29.11
C VAL A 321 2.34 -2.19 -27.97
N ALA A 322 3.29 -1.31 -28.25
CA ALA A 322 4.01 -0.57 -27.21
C ALA A 322 4.13 0.96 -27.42
N ALA A 323 3.30 1.56 -28.26
CA ALA A 323 3.09 2.99 -28.21
C ALA A 323 1.96 3.25 -27.20
N LEU A 324 2.29 3.71 -25.99
CA LEU A 324 1.27 4.33 -25.15
C LEU A 324 0.71 5.51 -25.95
N ASP A 325 -0.56 5.42 -26.28
CA ASP A 325 -1.32 6.49 -26.89
C ASP A 325 -1.41 7.62 -25.84
N ILE A 326 -0.48 8.59 -25.93
CA ILE A 326 -0.38 9.74 -25.01
C ILE A 326 -1.77 10.38 -24.85
N GLN A 327 -2.54 10.44 -25.94
CA GLN A 327 -3.87 11.02 -25.94
C GLN A 327 -4.79 10.27 -24.98
N ARG A 328 -4.76 8.94 -24.96
CA ARG A 328 -5.56 8.15 -24.02
C ARG A 328 -5.19 8.41 -22.57
N VAL A 329 -3.90 8.57 -22.26
CA VAL A 329 -3.47 8.85 -20.88
C VAL A 329 -3.86 10.27 -20.49
N LEU A 330 -3.56 11.26 -21.33
CA LEU A 330 -3.91 12.65 -21.09
C LEU A 330 -5.43 12.80 -20.89
N TRP A 331 -6.23 12.15 -21.74
CA TRP A 331 -7.67 12.11 -21.57
C TRP A 331 -8.12 11.43 -20.28
N ALA A 332 -7.49 10.31 -19.90
CA ALA A 332 -7.83 9.63 -18.65
C ALA A 332 -7.52 10.51 -17.43
N VAL A 333 -6.37 11.19 -17.43
CA VAL A 333 -5.94 12.13 -16.40
C VAL A 333 -6.90 13.32 -16.31
N VAL A 334 -7.13 14.00 -17.44
CA VAL A 334 -8.02 15.17 -17.50
C VAL A 334 -9.46 14.80 -17.13
N SER A 335 -9.97 13.67 -17.64
CA SER A 335 -11.28 13.17 -17.23
C SER A 335 -11.33 12.83 -15.75
N GLY A 336 -10.30 12.21 -15.19
CA GLY A 336 -10.23 11.91 -13.75
C GLY A 336 -10.33 13.18 -12.89
N VAL A 337 -9.54 14.20 -13.22
CA VAL A 337 -9.60 15.50 -12.54
C VAL A 337 -10.97 16.14 -12.70
N GLY A 338 -11.49 16.17 -13.94
CA GLY A 338 -12.80 16.75 -14.23
C GLY A 338 -13.94 16.04 -13.51
N VAL A 339 -13.85 14.72 -13.30
CA VAL A 339 -14.84 13.95 -12.55
C VAL A 339 -14.84 14.36 -11.07
N VAL A 340 -13.66 14.40 -10.44
CA VAL A 340 -13.51 14.73 -9.01
C VAL A 340 -13.94 16.16 -8.74
N ILE A 341 -13.36 17.13 -9.45
CA ILE A 341 -13.68 18.55 -9.29
C ILE A 341 -15.13 18.82 -9.69
N GLY A 342 -15.60 18.25 -10.80
CA GLY A 342 -16.97 18.44 -11.27
C GLY A 342 -18.01 17.92 -10.29
N ALA A 343 -17.80 16.74 -9.70
CA ALA A 343 -18.70 16.20 -8.67
C ALA A 343 -18.67 17.07 -7.40
N ALA A 344 -17.48 17.45 -6.92
CA ALA A 344 -17.34 18.33 -5.75
C ALA A 344 -18.02 19.69 -5.96
N CYS A 345 -17.87 20.30 -7.14
CA CYS A 345 -18.53 21.56 -7.48
C CYS A 345 -20.05 21.44 -7.45
N ILE A 346 -20.61 20.38 -8.04
CA ILE A 346 -22.06 20.21 -8.08
C ILE A 346 -22.61 19.96 -6.68
N VAL A 347 -21.95 19.11 -5.88
CA VAL A 347 -22.33 18.91 -4.48
C VAL A 347 -22.25 20.22 -3.69
N GLY A 348 -21.14 20.95 -3.79
CA GLY A 348 -20.95 22.24 -3.13
C GLY A 348 -22.01 23.27 -3.53
N LEU A 349 -22.35 23.37 -4.82
CA LEU A 349 -23.44 24.21 -5.31
C LEU A 349 -24.78 23.78 -4.74
N THR A 350 -25.10 22.48 -4.74
CA THR A 350 -26.39 22.02 -4.20
C THR A 350 -26.53 22.27 -2.70
N VAL A 351 -25.44 22.14 -1.95
CA VAL A 351 -25.43 22.34 -0.49
C VAL A 351 -25.48 23.82 -0.14
N LEU A 352 -24.82 24.69 -0.91
CA LEU A 352 -24.74 26.13 -0.61
C LEU A 352 -25.83 26.98 -1.26
N ALA A 353 -26.40 26.55 -2.38
CA ALA A 353 -27.39 27.34 -3.12
C ALA A 353 -28.83 27.09 -2.66
N ALA A 354 -29.09 26.03 -1.90
CA ALA A 354 -30.42 25.70 -1.38
C ALA A 354 -30.41 25.87 0.14
N GLU A 355 -31.25 26.77 0.67
CA GLU A 355 -31.53 26.87 2.11
C GLU A 355 -32.03 25.53 2.67
N ASP A 356 -32.77 24.78 1.84
CA ASP A 356 -33.20 23.39 2.06
C ASP A 356 -32.54 22.45 1.03
N ALA A 357 -31.23 22.22 1.14
CA ALA A 357 -30.54 21.29 0.26
C ALA A 357 -31.15 19.86 0.39
N THR A 358 -31.79 19.39 -0.68
CA THR A 358 -32.45 18.08 -0.72
C THR A 358 -31.71 17.10 -1.63
N PRO A 359 -31.64 15.80 -1.26
CA PRO A 359 -31.06 14.79 -2.14
C PRO A 359 -31.83 14.65 -3.46
N GLU A 360 -33.12 15.02 -3.49
CA GLU A 360 -33.96 15.15 -4.69
C GLU A 360 -33.32 16.06 -5.75
N ALA A 361 -32.82 17.24 -5.36
CA ALA A 361 -32.19 18.18 -6.30
C ALA A 361 -30.92 17.60 -6.93
N LEU A 362 -30.09 16.93 -6.11
CA LEU A 362 -28.88 16.26 -6.58
C LEU A 362 -29.20 15.09 -7.53
N ALA A 363 -30.29 14.35 -7.24
CA ALA A 363 -30.78 13.27 -8.09
C ALA A 363 -31.19 13.78 -9.47
N VAL A 364 -31.93 14.89 -9.52
CA VAL A 364 -32.36 15.52 -10.78
C VAL A 364 -31.16 15.96 -11.61
N ILE A 365 -30.19 16.66 -11.00
CA ILE A 365 -28.97 17.09 -11.70
C ILE A 365 -28.19 15.89 -12.25
N SER A 366 -28.02 14.85 -11.43
CA SER A 366 -27.35 13.61 -11.83
C SER A 366 -28.03 12.93 -13.03
N VAL A 367 -29.36 12.79 -13.03
CA VAL A 367 -30.12 12.21 -14.14
C VAL A 367 -30.00 13.08 -15.40
N LEU A 368 -30.12 14.40 -15.27
CA LEU A 368 -29.96 15.33 -16.41
C LEU A 368 -28.57 15.21 -17.05
N LEU A 369 -27.51 15.15 -16.26
CA LEU A 369 -26.14 14.95 -16.75
C LEU A 369 -25.98 13.61 -17.47
N LEU A 370 -26.61 12.55 -16.95
CA LEU A 370 -26.57 11.24 -17.59
C LEU A 370 -27.32 11.24 -18.92
N LEU A 371 -28.51 11.83 -18.99
CA LEU A 371 -29.28 11.98 -20.23
C LEU A 371 -28.50 12.82 -21.26
N ALA A 372 -27.88 13.92 -20.82
CA ALA A 372 -27.02 14.73 -21.66
C ALA A 372 -25.85 13.91 -22.23
N ALA A 373 -25.20 13.09 -21.40
CA ALA A 373 -24.11 12.22 -21.84
C ALA A 373 -24.57 11.12 -22.81
N ALA A 374 -25.74 10.53 -22.59
CA ALA A 374 -26.27 9.45 -23.43
C ALA A 374 -26.79 9.93 -24.79
N PHE A 375 -27.49 11.07 -24.83
CA PHE A 375 -28.27 11.49 -25.99
C PHE A 375 -27.79 12.80 -26.63
N ALA A 376 -27.53 13.83 -25.82
CA ALA A 376 -27.22 15.17 -26.33
C ALA A 376 -25.76 15.32 -26.79
N MET A 377 -24.82 14.58 -26.19
CA MET A 377 -23.39 14.74 -26.41
C MET A 377 -22.79 13.71 -27.38
N LYS A 378 -23.57 13.16 -28.31
CA LYS A 378 -23.05 12.17 -29.29
C LYS A 378 -21.96 12.74 -30.21
N ALA A 379 -22.01 14.04 -30.50
CA ALA A 379 -21.01 14.76 -31.30
C ALA A 379 -19.79 15.24 -30.48
N VAL A 380 -19.82 15.11 -29.16
CA VAL A 380 -18.76 15.55 -28.26
C VAL A 380 -17.70 14.44 -28.11
N PRO A 381 -16.40 14.77 -27.99
CA PRO A 381 -15.36 13.78 -27.75
C PRO A 381 -15.68 12.80 -26.62
N ALA A 382 -15.42 11.51 -26.85
CA ALA A 382 -15.74 10.42 -25.94
C ALA A 382 -15.24 10.59 -24.48
N PRO A 383 -14.08 11.24 -24.22
CA PRO A 383 -13.61 11.48 -22.86
C PRO A 383 -14.42 12.51 -22.10
N ILE A 384 -14.87 13.59 -22.74
CA ILE A 384 -15.76 14.60 -22.13
C ILE A 384 -17.08 13.94 -21.74
N ARG A 385 -17.65 13.15 -22.66
CA ARG A 385 -18.85 12.36 -22.40
C ARG A 385 -18.65 11.37 -21.24
N PHE A 386 -17.47 10.77 -21.12
CA PHE A 386 -17.13 9.89 -20.00
C PHE A 386 -17.01 10.65 -18.68
N THR A 387 -16.41 11.85 -18.69
CA THR A 387 -16.34 12.72 -17.50
C THR A 387 -17.74 13.02 -16.99
N VAL A 388 -18.63 13.52 -17.84
CA VAL A 388 -19.99 13.86 -17.45
C VAL A 388 -20.77 12.63 -16.97
N LEU A 389 -20.65 11.49 -17.66
CA LEU A 389 -21.28 10.24 -17.25
C LEU A 389 -20.79 9.77 -15.88
N MET A 390 -19.48 9.83 -15.62
CA MET A 390 -18.91 9.44 -14.33
C MET A 390 -19.28 10.41 -13.22
N THR A 391 -19.27 11.72 -13.48
CA THR A 391 -19.76 12.73 -12.53
C THR A 391 -21.22 12.45 -12.18
N ALA A 392 -22.09 12.21 -13.16
CA ALA A 392 -23.48 11.86 -12.91
C ALA A 392 -23.63 10.64 -12.00
N VAL A 393 -22.90 9.56 -12.28
CA VAL A 393 -22.96 8.35 -11.46
C VAL A 393 -22.36 8.58 -10.08
N LEU A 394 -21.29 9.35 -9.90
CA LEU A 394 -20.74 9.63 -8.56
C LEU A 394 -21.66 10.53 -7.72
N LEU A 395 -22.33 11.51 -8.34
CA LEU A 395 -23.36 12.30 -7.66
C LEU A 395 -24.48 11.41 -7.14
N GLY A 396 -24.83 10.37 -7.90
CA GLY A 396 -25.79 9.37 -7.45
C GLY A 396 -25.38 8.64 -6.18
N LEU A 397 -24.08 8.54 -5.89
CA LEU A 397 -23.57 7.86 -4.71
C LEU A 397 -23.88 8.71 -3.48
N VAL A 398 -23.62 10.01 -3.61
CA VAL A 398 -23.96 11.00 -2.60
C VAL A 398 -25.47 11.06 -2.41
N THR A 399 -26.26 11.10 -3.49
CA THR A 399 -27.73 11.10 -3.44
C THR A 399 -28.28 9.86 -2.75
N ALA A 400 -27.84 8.65 -3.14
CA ALA A 400 -28.36 7.40 -2.58
C ALA A 400 -28.00 7.26 -1.09
N ALA A 401 -26.77 7.62 -0.71
CA ALA A 401 -26.33 7.62 0.67
C ALA A 401 -27.09 8.63 1.53
N TRP A 402 -27.29 9.84 1.02
CA TRP A 402 -27.95 10.92 1.76
C TRP A 402 -29.46 10.69 1.88
N ALA A 403 -30.13 10.23 0.82
CA ALA A 403 -31.58 10.08 0.83
C ALA A 403 -32.08 8.90 1.67
N GLY A 404 -31.32 7.81 1.77
CA GLY A 404 -31.74 6.58 2.45
C GLY A 404 -32.97 5.89 1.87
N LYS A 405 -33.48 6.31 0.69
CA LYS A 405 -34.68 5.73 0.05
C LYS A 405 -34.28 4.70 -1.02
N PRO A 406 -34.96 3.53 -1.09
CA PRO A 406 -34.58 2.46 -2.02
C PRO A 406 -34.75 2.86 -3.49
N MET A 407 -35.68 3.77 -3.80
CA MET A 407 -35.93 4.26 -5.16
C MET A 407 -34.67 4.87 -5.80
N TYR A 408 -33.88 5.66 -5.05
CA TYR A 408 -32.66 6.27 -5.56
C TYR A 408 -31.58 5.23 -5.81
N ALA A 409 -31.38 4.30 -4.88
CA ALA A 409 -30.43 3.20 -5.06
C ALA A 409 -30.80 2.34 -6.29
N LEU A 410 -32.08 2.02 -6.48
CA LEU A 410 -32.57 1.28 -7.65
C LEU A 410 -32.29 2.02 -8.95
N LEU A 411 -32.59 3.32 -8.99
CA LEU A 411 -32.29 4.19 -10.12
C LEU A 411 -30.80 4.10 -10.48
N TYR A 412 -29.91 4.23 -9.50
CA TYR A 412 -28.46 4.22 -9.77
C TYR A 412 -27.87 2.83 -10.06
N VAL A 413 -28.48 1.74 -9.59
CA VAL A 413 -28.19 0.39 -10.10
C VAL A 413 -28.49 0.33 -11.60
N ALA A 414 -29.70 0.73 -11.99
CA ALA A 414 -30.13 0.67 -13.39
C ALA A 414 -29.24 1.54 -14.29
N LEU A 415 -28.97 2.77 -13.88
CA LEU A 415 -28.12 3.71 -14.62
C LEU A 415 -26.68 3.20 -14.75
N SER A 416 -26.12 2.60 -13.70
CA SER A 416 -24.77 2.01 -13.73
C SER A 416 -24.71 0.80 -14.67
N LEU A 417 -25.74 -0.06 -14.69
CA LEU A 417 -25.81 -1.20 -15.61
C LEU A 417 -26.02 -0.76 -17.07
N ILE A 418 -26.80 0.29 -17.30
CA ILE A 418 -26.94 0.91 -18.63
C ILE A 418 -25.61 1.48 -19.09
N ALA A 419 -24.90 2.24 -18.23
CA ALA A 419 -23.58 2.78 -18.53
C ALA A 419 -22.55 1.67 -18.81
N TRP A 420 -22.60 0.57 -18.06
CA TRP A 420 -21.83 -0.63 -18.33
C TRP A 420 -22.12 -1.21 -19.73
N ALA A 421 -23.39 -1.32 -20.12
CA ALA A 421 -23.78 -1.86 -21.42
C ALA A 421 -23.46 -0.95 -22.62
N LEU A 422 -23.48 0.37 -22.40
CA LEU A 422 -23.20 1.39 -23.42
C LEU A 422 -21.69 1.63 -23.63
N THR A 423 -20.85 1.33 -22.65
CA THR A 423 -19.42 1.58 -22.73
C THR A 423 -18.64 0.37 -23.25
N LYS A 424 -17.66 0.62 -24.12
CA LYS A 424 -16.75 -0.40 -24.67
C LYS A 424 -15.42 -0.39 -23.93
N GLY A 425 -14.67 -1.49 -24.06
CA GLY A 425 -13.37 -1.70 -23.42
C GLY A 425 -13.49 -2.47 -22.11
N ILE A 426 -12.42 -2.45 -21.30
CA ILE A 426 -12.36 -3.21 -20.03
C ILE A 426 -12.53 -2.29 -18.82
N ALA A 427 -11.80 -1.16 -18.79
CA ALA A 427 -11.73 -0.32 -17.59
C ALA A 427 -13.07 0.36 -17.24
N LYS A 428 -13.73 0.99 -18.21
CA LYS A 428 -14.98 1.74 -17.96
C LYS A 428 -16.12 0.82 -17.54
N PRO A 429 -16.40 -0.30 -18.24
CA PRO A 429 -17.44 -1.21 -17.80
C PRO A 429 -17.15 -1.78 -16.41
N LEU A 430 -15.90 -2.13 -16.11
CA LEU A 430 -15.53 -2.66 -14.79
C LEU A 430 -15.86 -1.69 -13.65
N LEU A 431 -15.62 -0.39 -13.87
CA LEU A 431 -15.98 0.67 -12.91
C LEU A 431 -17.49 0.80 -12.70
N PHE A 432 -18.28 0.86 -13.79
CA PHE A 432 -19.74 0.97 -13.69
C PHE A 432 -20.38 -0.27 -13.07
N TYR A 433 -19.85 -1.45 -13.35
CA TYR A 433 -20.31 -2.69 -12.74
C TYR A 433 -19.98 -2.76 -11.24
N ALA A 434 -18.81 -2.26 -10.82
CA ALA A 434 -18.46 -2.13 -9.41
C ALA A 434 -19.41 -1.15 -8.70
N LEU A 435 -19.69 0.00 -9.30
CA LEU A 435 -20.66 0.97 -8.78
C LEU A 435 -22.08 0.38 -8.69
N ALA A 436 -22.51 -0.39 -9.69
CA ALA A 436 -23.79 -1.10 -9.64
C ALA A 436 -23.89 -2.05 -8.44
N ASN A 437 -22.80 -2.71 -8.04
CA ASN A 437 -22.77 -3.54 -6.83
C ASN A 437 -22.88 -2.72 -5.54
N VAL A 438 -22.21 -1.55 -5.48
CA VAL A 438 -22.33 -0.63 -4.33
C VAL A 438 -23.76 -0.12 -4.19
N TYR A 439 -24.40 0.30 -5.29
CA TYR A 439 -25.80 0.71 -5.26
C TYR A 439 -26.74 -0.44 -4.92
N ALA A 440 -26.46 -1.64 -5.42
CA ALA A 440 -27.28 -2.81 -5.12
C ALA A 440 -27.20 -3.18 -3.63
N PHE A 441 -26.04 -3.01 -3.00
CA PHE A 441 -25.90 -3.17 -1.55
C PHE A 441 -26.82 -2.21 -0.79
N TRP A 442 -26.75 -0.91 -1.07
CA TRP A 442 -27.64 0.09 -0.43
C TRP A 442 -29.11 -0.06 -0.80
N LEU A 443 -29.42 -0.52 -2.01
CA LEU A 443 -30.78 -0.84 -2.40
C LEU A 443 -31.33 -1.95 -1.50
N MET A 444 -30.57 -3.02 -1.29
CA MET A 444 -30.98 -4.11 -0.42
C MET A 444 -31.11 -3.66 1.04
N ASP A 445 -30.24 -2.75 1.49
CA ASP A 445 -30.33 -2.15 2.82
C ASP A 445 -31.63 -1.38 3.03
N ALA A 446 -31.96 -0.51 2.08
CA ALA A 446 -33.18 0.29 2.16
C ALA A 446 -34.47 -0.52 1.87
N ALA A 447 -34.40 -1.56 1.04
CA ALA A 447 -35.59 -2.28 0.54
C ALA A 447 -35.94 -3.57 1.28
N LEU A 448 -34.97 -4.29 1.87
CA LEU A 448 -35.26 -5.57 2.54
C LEU A 448 -36.03 -5.37 3.86
N PRO A 449 -36.83 -6.35 4.31
CA PRO A 449 -37.37 -6.38 5.67
C PRO A 449 -36.28 -6.54 6.73
N ASP A 450 -36.51 -6.07 7.95
CA ASP A 450 -35.54 -6.11 9.05
C ASP A 450 -35.00 -7.51 9.36
N SER A 451 -35.80 -8.56 9.14
CA SER A 451 -35.37 -9.96 9.32
C SER A 451 -34.32 -10.43 8.31
N LEU A 452 -34.28 -9.81 7.13
CA LEU A 452 -33.32 -10.10 6.07
C LEU A 452 -32.21 -9.05 5.97
N ARG A 453 -32.43 -7.85 6.55
CA ARG A 453 -31.40 -6.81 6.66
C ARG A 453 -30.23 -7.33 7.49
N GLY A 454 -29.03 -7.01 7.02
CA GLY A 454 -27.78 -7.48 7.59
C GLY A 454 -26.70 -7.53 6.53
N GLY A 455 -25.54 -6.97 6.85
CA GLY A 455 -24.41 -6.86 5.93
C GLY A 455 -24.07 -8.21 5.29
N TRP A 456 -24.01 -9.28 6.09
CA TRP A 456 -23.75 -10.62 5.56
C TRP A 456 -24.78 -11.11 4.53
N ASN A 457 -26.08 -10.97 4.79
CA ASN A 457 -27.14 -11.45 3.88
C ASN A 457 -27.09 -10.70 2.54
N GLN A 458 -26.89 -9.39 2.59
CA GLN A 458 -26.76 -8.53 1.42
C GLN A 458 -25.52 -8.92 0.60
N LEU A 459 -24.37 -9.10 1.27
CA LEU A 459 -23.14 -9.56 0.62
C LEU A 459 -23.29 -10.95 0.00
N ALA A 460 -24.01 -11.87 0.66
CA ALA A 460 -24.22 -13.23 0.19
C ALA A 460 -25.10 -13.27 -1.06
N ALA A 461 -26.17 -12.47 -1.06
CA ALA A 461 -27.03 -12.31 -2.23
C ALA A 461 -26.27 -11.68 -3.40
N LEU A 462 -25.48 -10.62 -3.16
CA LEU A 462 -24.64 -10.02 -4.19
C LEU A 462 -23.61 -11.02 -4.71
N PHE A 463 -22.98 -11.80 -3.84
CA PHE A 463 -22.05 -12.86 -4.25
C PHE A 463 -22.73 -13.88 -5.16
N ALA A 464 -23.95 -14.33 -4.82
CA ALA A 464 -24.72 -15.24 -5.64
C ALA A 464 -25.10 -14.62 -7.01
N VAL A 465 -25.56 -13.37 -7.03
CA VAL A 465 -25.87 -12.63 -8.27
C VAL A 465 -24.63 -12.52 -9.16
N ASN A 466 -23.47 -12.20 -8.59
CA ASN A 466 -22.22 -12.10 -9.35
C ASN A 466 -21.71 -13.48 -9.81
N ALA A 467 -21.96 -14.55 -9.06
CA ALA A 467 -21.64 -15.92 -9.47
C ALA A 467 -22.47 -16.32 -10.70
N LEU A 468 -23.76 -16.02 -10.66
CA LEU A 468 -24.67 -16.20 -11.79
C LEU A 468 -24.26 -15.34 -12.98
N ALA A 469 -23.91 -14.07 -12.77
CA ALA A 469 -23.44 -13.18 -13.84
C ALA A 469 -22.15 -13.68 -14.49
N TRP A 470 -21.21 -14.20 -13.69
CA TRP A 470 -19.96 -14.80 -14.20
C TRP A 470 -20.22 -16.07 -15.02
N ALA A 471 -21.13 -16.93 -14.57
CA ALA A 471 -21.54 -18.14 -15.27
C ALA A 471 -22.31 -17.82 -16.58
N ALA A 472 -23.31 -16.95 -16.49
CA ALA A 472 -24.10 -16.47 -17.62
C ALA A 472 -23.24 -15.72 -18.66
N GLY A 473 -22.14 -15.11 -18.23
CA GLY A 473 -21.14 -14.52 -19.12
C GLY A 473 -20.56 -15.50 -20.15
N SER A 474 -20.63 -16.81 -19.91
CA SER A 474 -20.25 -17.82 -20.91
C SER A 474 -21.18 -17.85 -22.13
N LEU A 475 -22.47 -17.51 -21.94
CA LEU A 475 -23.54 -17.52 -22.93
C LEU A 475 -23.58 -16.25 -23.79
N VAL A 476 -22.92 -15.17 -23.33
CA VAL A 476 -22.86 -13.90 -24.08
C VAL A 476 -22.10 -14.12 -25.39
N ARG A 477 -22.76 -13.87 -26.52
CA ARG A 477 -22.20 -14.07 -27.87
C ARG A 477 -21.15 -13.02 -28.24
N ASP A 478 -21.38 -11.77 -27.87
CA ASP A 478 -20.43 -10.68 -28.10
C ASP A 478 -19.17 -10.88 -27.24
N ALA A 479 -18.02 -11.04 -27.90
CA ALA A 479 -16.76 -11.37 -27.25
C ALA A 479 -16.26 -10.28 -26.28
N ASP A 480 -16.51 -9.00 -26.59
CA ASP A 480 -16.09 -7.88 -25.76
C ASP A 480 -17.00 -7.76 -24.53
N ARG A 481 -18.32 -7.88 -24.72
CA ARG A 481 -19.27 -7.90 -23.61
C ARG A 481 -19.09 -9.11 -22.70
N LYS A 482 -18.81 -10.28 -23.29
CA LYS A 482 -18.44 -11.51 -22.56
C LYS A 482 -17.22 -11.28 -21.69
N ARG A 483 -16.16 -10.70 -22.25
CA ARG A 483 -14.93 -10.42 -21.50
C ARG A 483 -15.18 -9.42 -20.38
N SER A 484 -15.89 -8.33 -20.67
CA SER A 484 -16.26 -7.29 -19.70
C SER A 484 -17.05 -7.85 -18.52
N LEU A 485 -18.17 -8.54 -18.79
CA LEU A 485 -19.02 -9.13 -17.76
C LEU A 485 -18.23 -10.12 -16.89
N ARG A 486 -17.48 -11.03 -17.52
CA ARG A 486 -16.75 -12.06 -16.78
C ARG A 486 -15.57 -11.51 -15.99
N TYR A 487 -14.98 -10.39 -16.36
CA TYR A 487 -13.92 -9.76 -15.56
C TYR A 487 -14.52 -9.00 -14.38
N ALA A 488 -15.57 -8.23 -14.62
CA ALA A 488 -16.22 -7.43 -13.60
C ALA A 488 -16.87 -8.31 -12.53
N ALA A 489 -17.68 -9.31 -12.94
CA ALA A 489 -18.29 -10.27 -12.04
C ALA A 489 -17.23 -11.09 -11.27
N TYR A 490 -16.11 -11.42 -11.92
CA TYR A 490 -15.03 -12.13 -11.25
C TYR A 490 -14.36 -11.30 -10.15
N LEU A 491 -14.03 -10.04 -10.41
CA LEU A 491 -13.48 -9.17 -9.37
C LEU A 491 -14.48 -8.96 -8.24
N ALA A 492 -15.77 -8.78 -8.57
CA ALA A 492 -16.83 -8.66 -7.56
C ALA A 492 -16.93 -9.93 -6.69
N LEU A 493 -16.80 -11.13 -7.28
CA LEU A 493 -16.76 -12.38 -6.51
C LEU A 493 -15.57 -12.45 -5.55
N LEU A 494 -14.38 -12.02 -5.98
CA LEU A 494 -13.21 -11.97 -5.10
C LEU A 494 -13.43 -10.98 -3.94
N THR A 495 -13.94 -9.79 -4.22
CA THR A 495 -14.14 -8.77 -3.18
C THR A 495 -15.28 -9.15 -2.23
N LEU A 496 -16.45 -9.52 -2.75
CA LEU A 496 -17.61 -9.90 -1.94
C LEU A 496 -17.35 -11.18 -1.15
N GLY A 497 -16.69 -12.16 -1.77
CA GLY A 497 -16.30 -13.41 -1.11
C GLY A 497 -15.37 -13.15 0.07
N LEU A 498 -14.39 -12.24 -0.08
CA LEU A 498 -13.52 -11.83 1.02
C LEU A 498 -14.32 -11.14 2.15
N LEU A 499 -15.22 -10.21 1.81
CA LEU A 499 -16.07 -9.50 2.80
C LEU A 499 -16.98 -10.46 3.57
N LEU A 500 -17.51 -11.51 2.93
CA LEU A 500 -18.31 -12.57 3.58
C LEU A 500 -17.53 -13.37 4.63
N THR A 501 -16.19 -13.30 4.58
CA THR A 501 -15.35 -13.96 5.57
C THR A 501 -15.08 -13.07 6.79
N TRP A 502 -15.68 -11.88 6.91
CA TRP A 502 -15.52 -11.07 8.11
C TRP A 502 -16.36 -11.61 9.27
N GLU A 503 -15.85 -11.55 10.51
CA GLU A 503 -16.57 -12.03 11.70
C GLU A 503 -17.71 -11.05 12.06
N GLU A 504 -18.93 -11.58 12.20
CA GLU A 504 -20.05 -10.90 12.83
C GLU A 504 -20.35 -11.54 14.20
N ALA A 505 -20.60 -10.71 15.21
CA ALA A 505 -20.80 -11.16 16.59
C ALA A 505 -21.93 -12.20 16.69
N GLY A 506 -21.64 -13.34 17.33
CA GLY A 506 -22.62 -14.41 17.56
C GLY A 506 -22.89 -15.33 16.37
N GLN A 507 -22.17 -15.21 15.24
CA GLN A 507 -22.41 -15.98 14.00
C GLN A 507 -21.21 -16.87 13.56
N MET A 508 -20.53 -17.48 14.52
CA MET A 508 -19.29 -18.27 14.30
C MET A 508 -19.41 -19.32 13.18
N THR A 509 -20.49 -20.10 13.14
CA THR A 509 -20.64 -21.18 12.15
C THR A 509 -20.65 -20.66 10.71
N ARG A 510 -21.36 -19.54 10.46
CA ARG A 510 -21.43 -18.91 9.13
C ARG A 510 -20.07 -18.40 8.70
N PHE A 511 -19.37 -17.74 9.63
CA PHE A 511 -18.03 -17.24 9.43
C PHE A 511 -17.03 -18.34 9.02
N ILE A 512 -17.04 -19.48 9.73
CA ILE A 512 -16.15 -20.62 9.44
C ILE A 512 -16.47 -21.20 8.07
N ALA A 513 -17.76 -21.45 7.80
CA ALA A 513 -18.20 -22.00 6.53
C ALA A 513 -17.81 -21.10 5.36
N ALA A 514 -18.08 -19.80 5.44
CA ALA A 514 -17.70 -18.81 4.42
C ALA A 514 -16.19 -18.78 4.20
N SER A 515 -15.39 -18.79 5.27
CA SER A 515 -13.92 -18.79 5.20
C SER A 515 -13.36 -20.04 4.51
N LEU A 516 -13.86 -21.23 4.87
CA LEU A 516 -13.42 -22.49 4.27
C LEU A 516 -13.84 -22.60 2.80
N ILE A 517 -15.08 -22.24 2.47
CA ILE A 517 -15.61 -22.25 1.10
C ILE A 517 -14.79 -21.28 0.24
N TYR A 518 -14.59 -20.05 0.72
CA TYR A 518 -13.85 -19.04 -0.02
C TYR A 518 -12.38 -19.44 -0.23
N PHE A 519 -11.72 -19.95 0.82
CA PHE A 519 -10.33 -20.43 0.72
C PHE A 519 -10.18 -21.60 -0.26
N GLY A 520 -11.09 -22.58 -0.19
CA GLY A 520 -11.13 -23.72 -1.11
C GLY A 520 -11.39 -23.28 -2.55
N ALA A 521 -12.36 -22.40 -2.77
CA ALA A 521 -12.71 -21.86 -4.08
C ALA A 521 -11.55 -21.08 -4.71
N LEU A 522 -10.90 -20.19 -3.96
CA LEU A 522 -9.72 -19.45 -4.45
C LEU A 522 -8.56 -20.39 -4.81
N THR A 523 -8.30 -21.39 -3.96
CA THR A 523 -7.23 -22.37 -4.18
C THR A 523 -7.50 -23.19 -5.45
N ALA A 524 -8.72 -23.72 -5.60
CA ALA A 524 -9.13 -24.47 -6.79
C ALA A 524 -9.06 -23.60 -8.05
N LEU A 525 -9.49 -22.35 -7.95
CA LEU A 525 -9.42 -21.40 -9.05
C LEU A 525 -7.98 -21.11 -9.46
N LEU A 526 -7.07 -20.90 -8.51
CA LEU A 526 -5.66 -20.66 -8.82
C LEU A 526 -5.01 -21.84 -9.54
N LEU A 527 -5.30 -23.06 -9.10
CA LEU A 527 -4.79 -24.27 -9.75
C LEU A 527 -5.37 -24.44 -11.16
N THR A 528 -6.66 -24.18 -11.37
CA THR A 528 -7.29 -24.28 -12.71
C THR A 528 -6.84 -23.16 -13.66
N GLN A 529 -6.67 -21.94 -13.15
CA GLN A 529 -6.28 -20.77 -13.94
C GLN A 529 -4.76 -20.61 -14.10
N ALA A 530 -3.94 -21.40 -13.39
CA ALA A 530 -2.48 -21.39 -13.54
C ALA A 530 -2.02 -21.62 -14.99
N HIS A 531 -2.81 -22.36 -15.78
CA HIS A 531 -2.54 -22.62 -17.20
C HIS A 531 -3.40 -21.81 -18.16
N GLY A 532 -4.29 -20.96 -17.65
CA GLY A 532 -5.20 -20.19 -18.48
C GLY A 532 -4.42 -19.27 -19.41
N ALA A 533 -4.81 -19.21 -20.69
CA ALA A 533 -4.30 -18.20 -21.63
C ALA A 533 -4.55 -16.77 -21.10
N ASN A 534 -5.54 -16.62 -20.23
CA ASN A 534 -5.90 -15.37 -19.61
C ASN A 534 -5.27 -15.18 -18.23
N ARG A 535 -4.15 -14.43 -18.18
CA ARG A 535 -3.44 -14.09 -16.94
C ARG A 535 -4.24 -13.22 -15.97
N PHE A 536 -5.37 -12.65 -16.39
CA PHE A 536 -6.19 -11.79 -15.53
C PHE A 536 -6.71 -12.54 -14.30
N TYR A 537 -7.36 -13.69 -14.50
CA TYR A 537 -7.94 -14.49 -13.42
C TYR A 537 -6.88 -14.94 -12.42
N TYR A 538 -5.76 -15.47 -12.91
CA TYR A 538 -4.68 -15.94 -12.06
C TYR A 538 -4.09 -14.82 -11.19
N ARG A 539 -3.80 -13.64 -11.77
CA ARG A 539 -3.17 -12.53 -11.04
C ARG A 539 -4.06 -11.98 -9.94
N TRP A 540 -5.33 -11.73 -10.23
CA TRP A 540 -6.27 -11.19 -9.25
C TRP A 540 -6.71 -12.22 -8.23
N GLY A 541 -6.87 -13.49 -8.63
CA GLY A 541 -7.10 -14.59 -7.70
C GLY A 541 -5.92 -14.79 -6.73
N ALA A 542 -4.68 -14.65 -7.21
CA ALA A 542 -3.49 -14.79 -6.36
C ALA A 542 -3.38 -13.63 -5.37
N ALA A 543 -3.70 -12.41 -5.82
CA ALA A 543 -3.79 -11.25 -4.94
C ALA A 543 -4.87 -11.44 -3.87
N ALA A 544 -6.08 -11.87 -4.25
CA ALA A 544 -7.16 -12.12 -3.29
C ALA A 544 -6.82 -13.24 -2.29
N TRP A 545 -6.13 -14.30 -2.72
CA TRP A 545 -5.68 -15.38 -1.85
C TRP A 545 -4.62 -14.90 -0.84
N ALA A 546 -3.67 -14.07 -1.27
CA ALA A 546 -2.68 -13.48 -0.37
C ALA A 546 -3.33 -12.51 0.63
N VAL A 547 -4.26 -11.66 0.17
CA VAL A 547 -5.04 -10.76 1.03
C VAL A 547 -5.87 -11.54 2.04
N PHE A 548 -6.49 -12.66 1.63
CA PHE A 548 -7.23 -13.52 2.54
C PHE A 548 -6.35 -14.01 3.70
N LEU A 549 -5.14 -14.54 3.42
CA LEU A 549 -4.21 -14.93 4.49
C LEU A 549 -3.76 -13.75 5.36
N ALA A 550 -3.58 -12.56 4.79
CA ALA A 550 -3.19 -11.40 5.58
C ALA A 550 -4.32 -10.93 6.51
N VAL A 551 -5.56 -10.86 6.01
CA VAL A 551 -6.72 -10.42 6.80
C VAL A 551 -7.04 -11.43 7.91
N LYS A 552 -6.92 -12.74 7.66
CA LYS A 552 -7.21 -13.78 8.66
C LYS A 552 -6.31 -13.76 9.89
N TYR A 553 -5.19 -13.03 9.83
CA TYR A 553 -4.34 -12.78 10.98
C TYR A 553 -5.07 -11.96 12.06
N TYR A 554 -5.84 -10.94 11.64
CA TYR A 554 -6.50 -9.97 12.53
C TYR A 554 -7.87 -10.42 13.05
N ASP A 555 -8.29 -11.61 12.64
CA ASP A 555 -9.61 -12.13 12.90
C ASP A 555 -9.70 -12.71 14.31
N THR A 556 -10.63 -12.25 15.14
CA THR A 556 -10.73 -12.64 16.56
C THR A 556 -11.46 -13.95 16.78
N ALA A 557 -12.10 -14.50 15.74
CA ALA A 557 -12.98 -15.65 15.89
C ALA A 557 -12.24 -16.84 16.52
N TRP A 558 -11.00 -17.10 16.07
CA TRP A 558 -10.21 -18.27 16.46
C TRP A 558 -8.81 -17.85 16.93
N LYS A 559 -8.30 -18.49 17.99
CA LYS A 559 -6.93 -18.27 18.47
C LYS A 559 -5.90 -18.45 17.34
N LEU A 560 -4.92 -17.55 17.27
CA LEU A 560 -3.86 -17.60 16.25
C LEU A 560 -3.12 -18.94 16.22
N LEU A 561 -2.95 -19.58 17.38
CA LEU A 561 -2.27 -20.87 17.49
C LEU A 561 -2.97 -21.97 16.67
N HIS A 562 -4.30 -22.06 16.73
CA HIS A 562 -5.05 -23.05 15.96
C HIS A 562 -5.00 -22.79 14.45
N LYS A 563 -5.06 -21.50 14.07
CA LYS A 563 -4.88 -21.08 12.67
C LYS A 563 -3.49 -21.47 12.16
N SER A 564 -2.46 -21.28 12.98
CA SER A 564 -1.08 -21.68 12.65
C SER A 564 -0.97 -23.17 12.33
N PHE A 565 -1.41 -24.05 13.24
CA PHE A 565 -1.33 -25.50 13.00
C PHE A 565 -2.13 -25.93 11.77
N SER A 566 -3.31 -25.35 11.57
CA SER A 566 -4.16 -25.64 10.41
C SER A 566 -3.47 -25.24 9.09
N LEU A 567 -2.87 -24.05 9.05
CA LEU A 567 -2.11 -23.56 7.89
C LEU A 567 -0.82 -24.37 7.66
N ALA A 568 -0.13 -24.77 8.72
CA ALA A 568 1.08 -25.61 8.61
C ALA A 568 0.72 -26.98 8.01
N LEU A 569 -0.31 -27.63 8.54
CA LEU A 569 -0.78 -28.92 8.03
C LEU A 569 -1.22 -28.80 6.57
N ALA A 570 -2.06 -27.83 6.25
CA ALA A 570 -2.54 -27.62 4.88
C ALA A 570 -1.41 -27.23 3.91
N GLY A 571 -0.40 -26.47 4.37
CA GLY A 571 0.78 -26.14 3.60
C GLY A 571 1.67 -27.35 3.32
N VAL A 572 1.92 -28.21 4.32
CA VAL A 572 2.65 -29.48 4.16
C VAL A 572 1.92 -30.40 3.20
N LEU A 573 0.60 -30.54 3.36
CA LEU A 573 -0.24 -31.33 2.45
C LEU A 573 -0.17 -30.78 1.02
N ALA A 574 -0.27 -29.45 0.84
CA ALA A 574 -0.17 -28.82 -0.47
C ALA A 574 1.18 -29.10 -1.14
N ILE A 575 2.30 -29.01 -0.40
CA ILE A 575 3.63 -29.34 -0.90
C ILE A 575 3.74 -30.83 -1.23
N ALA A 576 3.25 -31.71 -0.37
CA ALA A 576 3.30 -33.16 -0.58
C ALA A 576 2.50 -33.58 -1.80
N LEU A 577 1.25 -33.10 -1.94
CA LEU A 577 0.40 -33.34 -3.09
C LEU A 577 1.02 -32.78 -4.37
N THR A 578 1.60 -31.58 -4.32
CA THR A 578 2.30 -30.99 -5.46
C THR A 578 3.54 -31.80 -5.85
N ALA A 579 4.31 -32.30 -4.88
CA ALA A 579 5.47 -33.14 -5.13
C ALA A 579 5.11 -34.49 -5.72
N LEU A 580 4.00 -35.10 -5.27
CA LEU A 580 3.46 -36.33 -5.86
C LEU A 580 3.00 -36.09 -7.31
N TYR A 581 2.34 -34.95 -7.56
CA TYR A 581 1.91 -34.56 -8.91
C TYR A 581 3.10 -34.28 -9.83
N ASP A 582 4.13 -33.58 -9.34
CA ASP A 582 5.38 -33.28 -10.05
C ASP A 582 6.16 -34.56 -10.39
N ARG A 583 6.25 -35.52 -9.45
CA ARG A 583 6.87 -36.83 -9.73
C ARG A 583 6.17 -37.60 -10.85
N ARG A 584 4.84 -37.53 -10.92
CA ARG A 584 4.04 -38.26 -11.93
C ARG A 584 3.99 -37.55 -13.29
N PHE A 585 3.99 -36.22 -13.30
CA PHE A 585 3.62 -35.44 -14.49
C PHE A 585 4.60 -34.32 -14.85
N GLY A 586 5.66 -34.13 -14.08
CA GLY A 586 6.65 -33.07 -14.28
C GLY A 586 7.52 -33.29 -15.51
N SER A 587 7.47 -32.34 -16.45
CA SER A 587 8.34 -32.31 -17.64
C SER A 587 9.81 -32.08 -17.25
N ARG A 588 10.77 -32.70 -17.94
CA ARG A 588 12.21 -32.36 -17.91
C ARG A 588 12.48 -31.03 -18.66
N GLU A 589 11.67 -29.99 -18.41
CA GLU A 589 11.93 -28.66 -18.97
C GLU A 589 13.18 -28.07 -18.29
N ALA A 590 14.14 -27.64 -19.11
CA ALA A 590 15.39 -27.03 -18.68
C ALA A 590 15.11 -25.78 -17.82
N ALA A 591 15.86 -25.68 -16.74
CA ALA A 591 15.73 -24.62 -15.76
C ALA A 591 16.11 -23.26 -16.35
N GLU A 592 15.31 -22.24 -16.02
CA GLU A 592 15.75 -20.85 -16.06
C GLU A 592 16.93 -20.66 -15.10
N ALA A 593 18.14 -20.45 -15.64
CA ALA A 593 19.22 -19.72 -14.99
C ALA A 593 19.44 -18.42 -15.79
N PRO A 594 19.72 -17.26 -15.15
CA PRO A 594 20.48 -17.10 -13.92
C PRO A 594 19.64 -16.57 -12.74
N SER A 595 20.24 -16.68 -11.55
CA SER A 595 19.61 -16.64 -10.24
C SER A 595 20.37 -15.74 -9.26
N VAL A 596 20.12 -15.94 -7.96
CA VAL A 596 21.07 -15.62 -6.88
C VAL A 596 22.49 -16.18 -7.17
N THR A 597 22.71 -16.95 -8.25
CA THR A 597 24.01 -17.41 -8.82
C THR A 597 25.02 -16.34 -9.22
N SER A 598 24.67 -15.05 -9.30
CA SER A 598 25.73 -14.03 -9.39
C SER A 598 26.38 -13.75 -8.02
N LEU A 599 25.67 -14.00 -6.90
CA LEU A 599 26.34 -14.11 -5.60
C LEU A 599 27.06 -15.46 -5.56
N GLY A 600 28.40 -15.42 -5.46
CA GLY A 600 29.12 -16.57 -4.94
C GLY A 600 28.57 -16.95 -3.55
N ALA A 601 28.54 -18.25 -3.22
CA ALA A 601 28.10 -18.72 -1.90
C ALA A 601 28.78 -17.97 -0.75
N LYS A 602 30.03 -17.54 -0.96
CA LYS A 602 30.78 -16.66 -0.05
C LYS A 602 30.05 -15.35 0.23
N ALA A 603 29.65 -14.60 -0.81
CA ALA A 603 28.94 -13.34 -0.64
C ALA A 603 27.59 -13.54 0.08
N PHE A 604 26.88 -14.62 -0.22
CA PHE A 604 25.61 -14.93 0.44
C PHE A 604 25.82 -15.16 1.94
N VAL A 605 26.79 -16.02 2.28
CA VAL A 605 27.16 -16.30 3.68
C VAL A 605 27.70 -15.05 4.37
N SER A 606 28.50 -14.21 3.71
CA SER A 606 29.00 -12.95 4.27
C SER A 606 27.88 -11.99 4.64
N ILE A 607 26.84 -11.86 3.81
CA ILE A 607 25.68 -11.03 4.13
C ILE A 607 24.91 -11.60 5.33
N LEU A 608 24.76 -12.92 5.41
CA LEU A 608 24.13 -13.59 6.57
C LEU A 608 24.94 -13.39 7.85
N LEU A 609 26.27 -13.49 7.78
CA LEU A 609 27.16 -13.23 8.91
C LEU A 609 27.08 -11.76 9.36
N LEU A 610 27.02 -10.83 8.41
CA LEU A 610 26.80 -9.41 8.71
C LEU A 610 25.47 -9.20 9.42
N GLN A 611 24.38 -9.81 8.95
CA GLN A 611 23.08 -9.75 9.63
C GLN A 611 23.14 -10.33 11.05
N GLY A 612 23.80 -11.48 11.23
CA GLY A 612 24.03 -12.07 12.54
C GLY A 612 24.84 -11.15 13.46
N LEU A 613 25.86 -10.47 12.93
CA LEU A 613 26.66 -9.50 13.66
C LEU A 613 25.85 -8.26 14.06
N LEU A 614 25.00 -7.75 13.15
CA LEU A 614 24.12 -6.62 13.43
C LEU A 614 23.12 -6.96 14.56
N LEU A 615 22.42 -8.09 14.45
CA LEU A 615 21.48 -8.53 15.50
C LEU A 615 22.20 -8.82 16.82
N GLY A 616 23.33 -9.55 16.76
CA GLY A 616 24.13 -9.89 17.92
C GLY A 616 24.72 -8.67 18.62
N GLY A 617 25.15 -7.66 17.84
CA GLY A 617 25.60 -6.36 18.35
C GLY A 617 24.49 -5.63 19.09
N THR A 618 23.30 -5.51 18.48
CA THR A 618 22.13 -4.90 19.16
C THR A 618 21.74 -5.64 20.43
N ILE A 619 21.73 -6.98 20.40
CA ILE A 619 21.47 -7.82 21.59
C ILE A 619 22.52 -7.55 22.67
N THR A 620 23.81 -7.54 22.33
CA THR A 620 24.90 -7.36 23.30
C THR A 620 24.86 -5.98 23.93
N VAL A 621 24.64 -4.92 23.15
CA VAL A 621 24.51 -3.55 23.65
C VAL A 621 23.34 -3.46 24.64
N ASN A 622 22.20 -4.05 24.33
CA ASN A 622 21.03 -3.98 25.21
C ASN A 622 21.17 -4.88 26.46
N GLU A 623 21.72 -6.10 26.33
CA GLU A 623 21.96 -6.98 27.49
C GLU A 623 23.02 -6.40 28.44
N THR A 624 24.08 -5.77 27.92
CA THR A 624 25.06 -5.08 28.77
C THR A 624 24.48 -3.85 29.45
N ALA A 625 23.64 -3.09 28.75
CA ALA A 625 22.91 -1.97 29.34
C ALA A 625 21.96 -2.41 30.47
N LEU A 626 21.33 -3.58 30.33
CA LEU A 626 20.50 -4.18 31.37
C LEU A 626 21.32 -4.69 32.55
N ALA A 627 22.44 -5.38 32.30
CA ALA A 627 23.28 -5.94 33.35
C ALA A 627 23.98 -4.85 34.19
N GLY A 628 24.30 -3.71 33.58
CA GLY A 628 24.89 -2.55 34.25
C GLY A 628 23.87 -1.47 34.68
N GLY A 629 22.58 -1.72 34.48
CA GLY A 629 21.51 -0.75 34.77
C GLY A 629 21.07 -0.78 36.24
N THR A 630 20.43 0.30 36.68
CA THR A 630 19.82 0.40 38.02
C THR A 630 18.32 0.15 37.93
N THR A 631 17.81 -0.82 38.70
CA THR A 631 16.37 -1.10 38.78
C THR A 631 15.67 -0.01 39.59
N VAL A 632 14.60 0.56 39.02
CA VAL A 632 13.77 1.60 39.63
C VAL A 632 12.31 1.19 39.59
N LYS A 633 11.57 1.58 40.62
CA LYS A 633 10.13 1.35 40.75
C LYS A 633 9.38 2.64 40.42
N LEU A 634 8.56 2.62 39.38
CA LEU A 634 7.75 3.77 38.94
C LEU A 634 6.26 3.53 39.21
N GLU A 635 5.55 4.56 39.64
CA GLU A 635 4.11 4.52 39.89
C GLU A 635 3.32 4.79 38.59
N LEU A 636 2.35 3.92 38.30
CA LEU A 636 1.48 4.03 37.13
C LEU A 636 0.28 4.94 37.41
N ALA A 637 -0.06 5.78 36.44
CA ALA A 637 -1.31 6.53 36.34
C ALA A 637 -2.35 5.71 35.54
N PRO A 638 -3.60 6.18 35.34
CA PRO A 638 -4.66 5.39 34.69
C PRO A 638 -4.19 4.74 33.38
N LEU A 639 -4.38 3.43 33.27
CA LEU A 639 -3.99 2.62 32.11
C LEU A 639 -5.07 2.71 31.03
N ASP A 640 -4.67 2.92 29.77
CA ASP A 640 -5.60 2.81 28.62
C ASP A 640 -5.35 1.46 27.89
N PRO A 641 -6.34 0.54 27.87
CA PRO A 641 -6.07 -0.86 27.51
C PRO A 641 -6.21 -1.22 26.02
N ARG A 642 -6.29 -0.30 25.04
CA ARG A 642 -6.54 -0.74 23.64
C ARG A 642 -5.81 -0.02 22.51
N SER A 643 -5.18 -0.84 21.66
CA SER A 643 -4.96 -0.54 20.24
C SER A 643 -5.05 -1.80 19.40
N LEU A 644 -5.96 -1.77 18.42
CA LEU A 644 -6.31 -2.91 17.56
C LEU A 644 -5.21 -3.32 16.57
N LEU A 645 -4.15 -2.53 16.42
CA LEU A 645 -3.19 -2.67 15.32
C LEU A 645 -1.94 -3.50 15.66
N GLN A 646 -1.62 -3.75 16.94
CA GLN A 646 -0.30 -4.29 17.32
C GLN A 646 -0.31 -5.51 18.26
N GLY A 647 -1.48 -6.09 18.53
CA GLY A 647 -1.68 -7.14 19.54
C GLY A 647 -2.08 -6.54 20.91
N ASP A 648 -2.19 -7.38 21.94
CA ASP A 648 -2.57 -6.93 23.28
C ASP A 648 -1.37 -6.25 23.96
N TYR A 649 -1.41 -4.93 24.05
CA TYR A 649 -0.48 -4.12 24.82
C TYR A 649 -1.27 -3.08 25.62
N VAL A 650 -0.71 -2.65 26.74
CA VAL A 650 -1.27 -1.56 27.55
C VAL A 650 -0.45 -0.29 27.34
N GLU A 651 -1.14 0.84 27.22
CA GLU A 651 -0.50 2.15 27.31
C GLU A 651 -0.33 2.49 28.80
N LEU A 652 0.92 2.59 29.22
CA LEU A 652 1.34 2.92 30.57
C LEU A 652 1.52 4.42 30.68
N ASN A 653 0.79 5.03 31.59
CA ASN A 653 1.04 6.41 32.01
C ASN A 653 1.82 6.38 33.33
N TYR A 654 2.74 7.34 33.52
CA TYR A 654 3.54 7.44 34.73
C TYR A 654 3.23 8.71 35.49
N GLY A 655 3.25 8.64 36.83
CA GLY A 655 3.15 9.85 37.65
C GLY A 655 4.28 10.86 37.41
N ILE A 656 5.43 10.38 36.92
CA ILE A 656 6.59 11.23 36.57
C ILE A 656 6.45 11.92 35.20
N SER A 657 5.50 11.51 34.35
CA SER A 657 5.29 12.11 33.02
C SER A 657 4.76 13.53 33.09
N THR A 658 4.13 13.92 34.19
CA THR A 658 3.67 15.30 34.39
C THR A 658 4.68 16.04 35.27
N PRO A 659 5.35 17.09 34.75
CA PRO A 659 6.27 17.89 35.54
C PRO A 659 5.54 18.52 36.74
N PRO A 660 6.13 18.51 37.96
CA PRO A 660 5.55 19.24 39.09
C PRO A 660 5.66 20.77 38.87
N ASP A 661 4.72 21.55 39.42
CA ASP A 661 4.62 23.00 39.24
C ASP A 661 5.94 23.75 39.46
N ARG A 662 6.76 23.29 40.41
CA ARG A 662 8.11 23.83 40.71
C ARG A 662 9.08 23.80 39.53
N ALA A 663 8.85 22.94 38.55
CA ALA A 663 9.68 22.78 37.35
C ALA A 663 9.05 23.38 36.10
N ALA A 664 7.80 23.86 36.16
CA ALA A 664 7.02 24.30 34.99
C ALA A 664 7.76 25.33 34.12
N SER A 665 8.42 26.32 34.75
CA SER A 665 9.20 27.36 34.06
C SER A 665 10.37 26.82 33.24
N ALA A 666 10.94 25.67 33.61
CA ALA A 666 12.00 25.03 32.84
C ALA A 666 11.47 24.30 31.60
N PHE A 667 10.20 23.87 31.62
CA PHE A 667 9.53 23.21 30.50
C PHE A 667 8.86 24.20 29.54
N GLU A 668 8.46 25.39 30.01
CA GLU A 668 7.95 26.48 29.15
C GLU A 668 8.95 26.91 28.08
N GLN A 669 10.25 26.73 28.34
CA GLN A 669 11.33 27.07 27.41
C GLN A 669 11.69 25.91 26.45
N LEU A 670 11.10 24.73 26.63
CA LEU A 670 11.39 23.57 25.80
C LEU A 670 10.44 23.50 24.61
N GLU A 671 11.02 23.30 23.43
CA GLU A 671 10.25 23.04 22.22
C GLU A 671 9.60 21.65 22.26
N TYR A 672 8.46 21.52 21.57
CA TYR A 672 7.83 20.22 21.35
C TYR A 672 8.81 19.25 20.69
N GLY A 673 8.90 18.04 21.22
CA GLY A 673 9.81 16.99 20.78
C GLY A 673 11.23 17.08 21.34
N ALA A 674 11.54 18.02 22.24
CA ALA A 674 12.87 18.18 22.82
C ALA A 674 13.31 16.93 23.60
N LYS A 675 14.52 16.43 23.31
CA LYS A 675 15.15 15.33 24.06
C LYS A 675 15.66 15.88 25.39
N ILE A 676 15.15 15.36 26.49
CA ILE A 676 15.49 15.76 27.85
C ILE A 676 16.03 14.58 28.65
N LYS A 677 16.74 14.89 29.73
CA LYS A 677 17.17 13.90 30.72
C LYS A 677 16.65 14.34 32.08
N VAL A 678 15.89 13.45 32.72
CA VAL A 678 15.19 13.71 33.99
C VAL A 678 15.89 12.94 35.09
N VAL A 679 16.28 13.62 36.16
CA VAL A 679 16.81 12.98 37.37
C VAL A 679 15.65 12.52 38.23
N LEU A 680 15.65 11.23 38.59
CA LEU A 680 14.70 10.61 39.50
C LEU A 680 15.41 10.23 40.80
N ALA A 681 14.70 10.41 41.92
CA ALA A 681 15.18 10.03 43.25
C ALA A 681 14.15 9.13 43.96
N PRO A 682 14.58 8.12 44.73
CA PRO A 682 13.68 7.26 45.48
C PRO A 682 13.05 8.03 46.65
N ASP A 683 11.76 7.82 46.87
CA ASP A 683 11.08 8.25 48.09
C ASP A 683 11.24 7.22 49.22
N ALA A 684 10.67 7.50 50.39
CA ALA A 684 10.73 6.62 51.56
C ALA A 684 10.11 5.22 51.33
N SER A 685 9.28 5.06 50.28
CA SER A 685 8.67 3.79 49.88
C SER A 685 9.45 3.06 48.78
N GLY A 686 10.60 3.62 48.36
CA GLY A 686 11.44 3.11 47.27
C GLY A 686 10.87 3.39 45.87
N VAL A 687 9.86 4.25 45.76
CA VAL A 687 9.29 4.68 44.46
C VAL A 687 10.07 5.89 43.96
N TYR A 688 10.52 5.83 42.71
CA TYR A 688 11.28 6.89 42.09
C TYR A 688 10.35 8.01 41.60
N ARG A 689 10.60 9.24 42.07
CA ARG A 689 9.82 10.43 41.71
C ARG A 689 10.67 11.46 40.96
N PHE A 690 10.01 12.31 40.19
CA PHE A 690 10.64 13.42 39.47
C PHE A 690 11.38 14.34 40.47
N ASN A 691 12.69 14.50 40.28
CA ASN A 691 13.48 15.45 41.06
C ASN A 691 13.71 16.75 40.26
N ARG A 692 14.44 16.67 39.15
CA ARG A 692 14.86 17.83 38.33
C ARG A 692 15.24 17.44 36.90
N LEU A 693 15.43 18.43 36.04
CA LEU A 693 16.10 18.26 34.74
C LEU A 693 17.62 18.18 34.93
N HIS A 694 18.25 17.21 34.27
CA HIS A 694 19.70 17.00 34.32
C HIS A 694 20.43 18.07 33.51
N HIS A 695 21.46 18.67 34.11
CA HIS A 695 22.34 19.62 33.40
C HIS A 695 23.66 18.95 33.00
N SER A 696 24.18 19.31 31.82
CA SER A 696 25.43 18.73 31.31
C SER A 696 26.59 18.99 32.29
N GLY A 697 27.29 17.91 32.70
CA GLY A 697 28.39 17.95 33.66
C GLY A 697 27.98 17.77 35.14
N GLU A 698 26.68 17.66 35.42
CA GLU A 698 26.16 17.42 36.77
C GLU A 698 26.40 15.98 37.24
N LYS A 699 26.91 15.81 38.47
CA LYS A 699 27.05 14.49 39.13
C LYS A 699 25.75 14.11 39.81
N LEU A 700 25.30 12.88 39.58
CA LEU A 700 24.13 12.31 40.25
C LEU A 700 24.44 12.05 41.74
N GLY A 701 23.46 12.33 42.60
CA GLY A 701 23.52 11.99 44.02
C GLY A 701 23.44 10.48 44.27
N ALA A 702 23.69 10.05 45.50
CA ALA A 702 23.60 8.63 45.88
C ALA A 702 22.17 8.12 45.70
N GLY A 703 22.00 7.07 44.87
CA GLY A 703 20.69 6.47 44.57
C GLY A 703 19.85 7.21 43.53
N GLU A 704 20.31 8.36 43.00
CA GLU A 704 19.67 9.05 41.90
C GLU A 704 19.95 8.36 40.56
N VAL A 705 18.97 8.37 39.67
CA VAL A 705 19.13 7.91 38.29
C VAL A 705 18.76 9.02 37.32
N ALA A 706 19.33 9.00 36.13
CA ALA A 706 18.95 9.90 35.05
C ALA A 706 18.24 9.12 33.96
N LEU A 707 16.96 9.43 33.72
CA LEU A 707 16.12 8.80 32.71
C LEU A 707 15.95 9.74 31.51
N ASN A 708 16.20 9.24 30.31
CA ASN A 708 15.98 9.96 29.07
C ASN A 708 14.47 10.03 28.78
N GLY A 709 14.02 11.18 28.28
CA GLY A 709 12.65 11.38 27.84
C GLY A 709 12.55 12.42 26.73
N ARG A 710 11.35 12.61 26.23
CA ARG A 710 10.98 13.56 25.19
C ARG A 710 9.84 14.43 25.69
N TRP A 711 9.96 15.74 25.51
CA TRP A 711 8.90 16.68 25.87
C TRP A 711 7.85 16.74 24.78
N GLU A 712 6.61 16.35 25.07
CA GLU A 712 5.48 16.36 24.12
C GLU A 712 4.56 17.58 24.33
N GLY A 713 5.08 18.67 24.91
CA GLY A 713 4.36 19.93 25.14
C GLY A 713 3.45 19.96 26.37
N PHE A 714 2.91 18.81 26.78
CA PHE A 714 2.06 18.69 27.99
C PHE A 714 2.50 17.58 28.93
N ARG A 715 3.28 16.61 28.44
CA ARG A 715 3.81 15.48 29.20
C ARG A 715 5.20 15.10 28.71
N ILE A 716 5.91 14.35 29.53
CA ILE A 716 7.17 13.70 29.20
C ILE A 716 6.89 12.26 28.79
N GLU A 717 7.36 11.89 27.61
CA GLU A 717 7.38 10.51 27.11
C GLU A 717 8.78 9.92 27.30
N TYR A 718 8.89 8.81 28.04
CA TYR A 718 10.14 8.18 28.43
C TYR A 718 10.55 7.02 27.51
N GLY A 719 9.73 6.67 26.53
CA GLY A 719 9.94 5.49 25.70
C GLY A 719 9.74 4.19 26.49
N ILE A 720 8.86 4.21 27.49
CA ILE A 720 8.44 3.05 28.29
C ILE A 720 6.92 3.04 28.46
N GLU A 721 6.18 3.76 27.62
CA GLU A 721 4.73 3.90 27.69
C GLU A 721 4.00 2.68 27.10
N HIS A 722 4.71 1.74 26.50
CA HIS A 722 4.12 0.57 25.87
C HIS A 722 4.66 -0.72 26.49
N PHE A 723 3.74 -1.57 26.98
CA PHE A 723 4.07 -2.88 27.52
C PHE A 723 3.17 -3.96 26.91
N PHE A 724 3.80 -4.95 26.26
CA PHE A 724 3.12 -6.07 25.64
C PHE A 724 2.68 -7.09 26.69
N ILE A 725 1.41 -7.46 26.64
CA ILE A 725 0.80 -8.42 27.57
C ILE A 725 0.27 -9.64 26.80
N PRO A 726 0.07 -10.78 27.46
CA PRO A 726 -0.57 -11.93 26.82
C PRO A 726 -1.98 -11.61 26.31
N GLU A 727 -2.37 -12.25 25.20
CA GLU A 727 -3.68 -12.09 24.58
C GLU A 727 -4.81 -12.42 25.59
N GLY A 728 -5.80 -11.54 25.73
CA GLY A 728 -6.95 -11.65 26.62
C GLY A 728 -6.74 -11.17 28.06
N THR A 729 -5.55 -10.64 28.41
CA THR A 729 -5.21 -10.27 29.81
C THR A 729 -5.32 -8.77 30.14
N GLY A 730 -5.67 -7.92 29.17
CA GLY A 730 -5.67 -6.46 29.34
C GLY A 730 -6.50 -5.95 30.51
N GLY A 731 -7.73 -6.44 30.65
CA GLY A 731 -8.62 -6.03 31.75
C GLY A 731 -8.19 -6.52 33.14
N GLU A 732 -7.36 -7.57 33.23
CA GLU A 732 -6.79 -8.02 34.50
C GLU A 732 -5.59 -7.15 34.90
N VAL A 733 -4.71 -6.87 33.93
CA VAL A 733 -3.55 -6.00 34.11
C VAL A 733 -3.99 -4.59 34.55
N GLU A 734 -5.03 -4.04 33.93
CA GLU A 734 -5.61 -2.73 34.29
C GLU A 734 -6.02 -2.66 35.77
N ARG A 735 -6.63 -3.73 36.30
CA ARG A 735 -7.14 -3.76 37.68
C ARG A 735 -6.06 -3.98 38.73
N THR A 736 -4.98 -4.66 38.35
CA THR A 736 -4.00 -5.20 39.30
C THR A 736 -2.69 -4.42 39.31
N ALA A 737 -2.21 -3.93 38.15
CA ALA A 737 -0.94 -3.25 38.03
C ALA A 737 -0.97 -1.85 38.65
N LYS A 738 -0.04 -1.56 39.56
CA LYS A 738 0.13 -0.22 40.17
C LYS A 738 1.53 0.36 39.94
N PHE A 739 2.53 -0.49 39.79
CA PHE A 739 3.90 -0.04 39.58
C PHE A 739 4.51 -0.74 38.36
N ALA A 740 5.43 -0.05 37.70
CA ALA A 740 6.32 -0.65 36.71
C ALA A 740 7.72 -0.83 37.31
N GLU A 741 8.32 -1.99 37.06
CA GLU A 741 9.74 -2.23 37.32
C GLU A 741 10.53 -1.91 36.06
N VAL A 742 11.39 -0.90 36.14
CA VAL A 742 12.16 -0.37 35.02
C VAL A 742 13.64 -0.44 35.34
N VAL A 743 14.45 -0.92 34.40
CA VAL A 743 15.91 -0.85 34.50
C VAL A 743 16.38 0.39 33.73
N VAL A 744 17.06 1.30 34.42
CA VAL A 744 17.65 2.49 33.81
C VAL A 744 19.13 2.21 33.53
N GLY A 745 19.49 2.14 32.25
CA GLY A 745 20.88 1.93 31.83
C GLY A 745 21.77 3.16 32.09
N LEU A 746 23.09 2.98 32.01
CA LEU A 746 24.08 4.07 32.19
C LEU A 746 23.90 5.23 31.18
N SER A 747 23.38 4.95 29.99
CA SER A 747 23.03 5.96 28.99
C SER A 747 21.82 6.81 29.38
N GLY A 748 21.03 6.33 30.35
CA GLY A 748 19.77 6.89 30.80
C GLY A 748 18.54 6.32 30.11
N ASN A 749 18.67 5.33 29.22
CA ASN A 749 17.49 4.69 28.62
C ASN A 749 16.82 3.75 29.64
N GLY A 750 15.50 3.88 29.77
CA GLY A 750 14.69 2.97 30.57
C GLY A 750 14.25 1.76 29.77
N MET A 751 14.17 0.61 30.43
CA MET A 751 13.57 -0.60 29.88
C MET A 751 12.65 -1.24 30.92
N ILE A 752 11.39 -1.47 30.57
CA ILE A 752 10.44 -2.16 31.45
C ILE A 752 10.77 -3.64 31.50
N VAL A 753 10.86 -4.17 32.72
CA VAL A 753 11.09 -5.60 33.00
C VAL A 753 9.80 -6.29 33.40
N GLY A 754 8.90 -5.60 34.11
CA GLY A 754 7.61 -6.15 34.52
C GLY A 754 6.67 -5.13 35.15
N LEU A 755 5.45 -5.58 35.42
CA LEU A 755 4.42 -4.84 36.15
C LEU A 755 4.22 -5.48 37.52
N LEU A 756 4.16 -4.65 38.56
CA LEU A 756 3.96 -5.07 39.94
C LEU A 756 2.53 -4.73 40.40
N PRO A 757 1.90 -5.65 41.16
CA PRO A 757 0.58 -5.40 41.69
C PRO A 757 0.56 -4.33 42.80
N ARG A 758 -0.65 -3.94 43.19
CA ARG A 758 -0.92 -2.99 44.27
C ARG A 758 -0.25 -3.31 45.60
#